data_AF-A0A929EZ77-F1
#
_entry.id   AF-A0A929EZ77-F1
#
_cell.length_a   1.000
_cell.length_b   1.000
_cell.length_c   1.000
_cell.angle_alpha   90.00
_cell.angle_beta   90.00
_cell.angle_gamma   90.00
#
_symmetry.space_group_name_H-M   'P 1'
#
loop_
_entity.id
_entity.type
_entity.pdbx_description
1 polymer ?
#
loop_
_entity_poly.entity_id
_entity_poly.type
_entity_poly.pdbx_seq_one_letter_code
_entity_poly.pdbx_strand_id
1 'polypeptide(L)'
;MMKKYLLYISITFLGLGLLFSGCTPQRTVQKKDTLAPPVIPAEGLEEGKKRTALFSSAEKAFARGSFDKAKELYARYAETYKIGNLTDDAYFRLGEISLKEGETDAAVSYFGKVVSEYVGSDLFDEAKYRLALAQFKKGDFADVIELLKSMEESPLQKDRRIAIAATIADAYLNMGDRLEAVARYVNALDLEPEKDVKLKILKRLEEVLENKLSEDELTAVSRIHSYGVVAEYAEYYLIGRQVDAGQYDDAKMAAGELLQRLVDAELKLKTSDMLQIIVQRMDVNSDTIGCILPLSGRFAPYGKKVLQGVQLAAGVFGSADGTPIKLVIRDSKGSADDVRLAVEELVEKEKVVAIIGPLISEVAEAAAEAAQEKEVPMVALSKKSGLPDVGNYVFRNFLTNRQQTATLARYAINELGLKKFAILYPKDAYGDELMNLFWSEVTLLGGEIVGIEGYGEGQYDFGKEIKHLVGMDKANKKAEEKKAEHERLRPVIDFDAVFIPDSYEKAALIAPQLVYNDVENVRLLGTNSWHSNKLVEIGEGYVRDAVFTAGFYADSTRESTLAFASEFEAAFGSQPGTLEAMAYDATTMVVKLIKEGHSPSRVEMRDNLYSYEDYDGVTGWTSVTPSGDMDKELFVLTVKKDKIVEVERLAPEAADEAIVEDAEMTLLE
;
A
#
# COMPACT_ATOMS: atom_id res chain seq x y z
N MET A 1 -12.88 -4.77 5.05
CA MET A 1 -13.96 -4.66 4.04
C MET A 1 -13.54 -5.21 2.65
N MET A 2 -12.84 -6.36 2.57
CA MET A 2 -12.03 -6.77 1.40
C MET A 2 -12.59 -7.95 0.56
N LYS A 3 -13.90 -8.17 0.52
CA LYS A 3 -14.53 -9.25 -0.30
C LYS A 3 -15.37 -8.77 -1.49
N LYS A 4 -15.07 -7.60 -2.07
CA LYS A 4 -15.76 -7.07 -3.26
C LYS A 4 -14.90 -6.94 -4.54
N TYR A 5 -13.62 -7.29 -4.50
CA TYR A 5 -12.67 -6.98 -5.59
C TYR A 5 -12.58 -7.97 -6.77
N LEU A 6 -13.42 -9.01 -6.83
CA LEU A 6 -13.33 -10.03 -7.90
C LEU A 6 -14.44 -9.97 -8.98
N LEU A 7 -15.20 -8.87 -9.07
CA LEU A 7 -16.30 -8.75 -10.04
C LEU A 7 -16.30 -7.43 -10.84
N TYR A 8 -15.13 -6.92 -11.25
CA TYR A 8 -15.01 -5.61 -11.92
C TYR A 8 -14.09 -5.60 -13.17
N ILE A 9 -14.17 -6.62 -14.03
CA ILE A 9 -13.47 -6.64 -15.34
C ILE A 9 -14.43 -6.76 -16.54
N SER A 10 -15.74 -6.50 -16.40
CA SER A 10 -16.66 -6.59 -17.57
C SER A 10 -17.68 -5.46 -17.73
N ILE A 11 -17.37 -4.25 -17.23
CA ILE A 11 -18.26 -3.08 -17.38
C ILE A 11 -17.53 -1.97 -18.15
N THR A 12 -17.28 -2.20 -19.44
CA THR A 12 -16.89 -1.13 -20.38
C THR A 12 -17.82 -1.04 -21.60
N PHE A 13 -18.93 -1.79 -21.61
CA PHE A 13 -19.82 -1.88 -22.79
C PHE A 13 -21.32 -1.68 -22.53
N LEU A 14 -21.76 -1.37 -21.30
CA LEU A 14 -23.20 -1.28 -20.99
C LEU A 14 -23.84 0.12 -21.14
N GLY A 15 -23.06 1.17 -21.43
CA GLY A 15 -23.53 2.57 -21.45
C GLY A 15 -24.46 2.96 -22.61
N LEU A 16 -24.47 2.22 -23.72
CA LEU A 16 -25.19 2.65 -24.94
C LEU A 16 -26.58 2.01 -25.15
N GLY A 17 -27.03 1.14 -24.24
CA GLY A 17 -28.19 0.28 -24.47
C GLY A 17 -29.57 0.95 -24.36
N LEU A 18 -29.69 2.18 -23.84
CA LEU A 18 -30.97 2.66 -23.26
C LEU A 18 -31.62 3.88 -23.95
N LEU A 19 -31.13 4.33 -25.11
CA LEU A 19 -31.77 5.41 -25.90
C LEU A 19 -32.38 4.94 -27.24
N PHE A 20 -32.49 3.62 -27.47
CA PHE A 20 -33.01 3.07 -28.73
C PHE A 20 -34.52 2.77 -28.75
N SER A 21 -35.24 2.95 -27.66
CA SER A 21 -36.67 2.62 -27.56
C SER A 21 -37.56 3.86 -27.65
N GLY A 22 -37.60 4.48 -28.83
CA GLY A 22 -38.58 5.51 -29.19
C GLY A 22 -39.45 5.01 -30.35
N CYS A 23 -40.76 4.87 -30.14
CA CYS A 23 -41.73 4.50 -31.16
C CYS A 23 -41.69 5.48 -32.35
N THR A 24 -41.52 4.95 -33.56
CA THR A 24 -41.66 5.68 -34.82
C THR A 24 -43.11 6.16 -35.03
N PRO A 25 -43.36 7.45 -35.32
CA PRO A 25 -44.70 7.90 -35.68
C PRO A 25 -45.06 7.41 -37.08
N GLN A 26 -46.24 6.79 -37.19
CA GLN A 26 -46.82 6.33 -38.45
C GLN A 26 -47.56 7.50 -39.12
N ARG A 27 -47.19 7.85 -40.36
CA ARG A 27 -47.79 8.98 -41.09
C ARG A 27 -49.22 8.63 -41.54
N THR A 28 -50.23 9.34 -41.02
CA THR A 28 -51.60 9.32 -41.54
C THR A 28 -51.76 10.37 -42.65
N VAL A 29 -52.09 9.92 -43.86
CA VAL A 29 -52.31 10.79 -45.02
C VAL A 29 -53.71 11.41 -44.93
N GLN A 30 -53.82 12.71 -44.69
CA GLN A 30 -55.07 13.45 -44.91
C GLN A 30 -55.29 13.73 -46.39
N LYS A 31 -56.50 13.43 -46.87
CA LYS A 31 -56.96 13.64 -48.24
C LYS A 31 -57.41 15.10 -48.39
N LYS A 32 -56.78 15.88 -49.27
CA LYS A 32 -57.23 17.23 -49.65
C LYS A 32 -57.81 17.17 -51.07
N ASP A 33 -58.93 17.86 -51.26
CA ASP A 33 -59.77 17.82 -52.46
C ASP A 33 -59.04 18.24 -53.75
N THR A 34 -59.48 17.63 -54.84
CA THR A 34 -58.82 17.59 -56.14
C THR A 34 -59.21 18.79 -57.01
N LEU A 35 -58.20 19.54 -57.46
CA LEU A 35 -58.20 20.20 -58.77
C LEU A 35 -57.54 19.22 -59.76
N ALA A 36 -58.08 19.12 -60.97
CA ALA A 36 -57.71 18.10 -61.96
C ALA A 36 -56.18 18.08 -62.26
N PRO A 37 -55.54 16.89 -62.30
CA PRO A 37 -54.11 16.79 -62.53
C PRO A 37 -53.77 16.92 -64.03
N PRO A 38 -52.58 17.46 -64.38
CA PRO A 38 -52.08 17.41 -65.74
C PRO A 38 -51.70 15.96 -66.11
N VAL A 39 -51.81 15.62 -67.40
CA VAL A 39 -51.55 14.29 -67.94
C VAL A 39 -50.06 13.94 -67.80
N ILE A 40 -49.73 12.93 -66.98
CA ILE A 40 -48.38 12.37 -66.81
C ILE A 40 -48.16 11.26 -67.86
N PRO A 41 -47.02 11.18 -68.56
CA PRO A 41 -46.72 10.09 -69.51
C PRO A 41 -46.72 8.70 -68.84
N ALA A 42 -47.18 7.67 -69.56
CA ALA A 42 -47.31 6.29 -69.05
C ALA A 42 -46.00 5.66 -68.52
N GLU A 43 -44.84 6.11 -69.02
CA GLU A 43 -43.52 5.65 -68.59
C GLU A 43 -43.17 6.08 -67.15
N GLY A 44 -43.66 7.24 -66.67
CA GLY A 44 -43.44 7.70 -65.30
C GLY A 44 -44.23 6.92 -64.24
N LEU A 45 -45.32 6.25 -64.65
CA LEU A 45 -46.22 5.49 -63.77
C LEU A 45 -45.72 4.06 -63.49
N GLU A 46 -45.08 3.43 -64.46
CA GLU A 46 -44.40 2.13 -64.32
C GLU A 46 -43.21 2.23 -63.36
N GLU A 47 -42.37 3.26 -63.54
CA GLU A 47 -41.16 3.46 -62.75
C GLU A 47 -41.47 3.84 -61.29
N GLY A 48 -42.53 4.62 -61.06
CA GLY A 48 -43.03 4.92 -59.71
C GLY A 48 -43.52 3.67 -58.96
N LYS A 49 -44.12 2.70 -59.66
CA LYS A 49 -44.55 1.42 -59.07
C LYS A 49 -43.35 0.54 -58.71
N LYS A 50 -42.33 0.47 -59.58
CA LYS A 50 -41.07 -0.26 -59.32
C LYS A 50 -40.33 0.31 -58.12
N ARG A 51 -40.22 1.65 -58.04
CA ARG A 51 -39.66 2.37 -56.90
C ARG A 51 -40.37 2.00 -55.59
N THR A 52 -41.69 2.12 -55.55
CA THR A 52 -42.48 1.84 -54.34
C THR A 52 -42.39 0.36 -53.92
N ALA A 53 -42.40 -0.56 -54.89
CA ALA A 53 -42.31 -2.00 -54.62
C ALA A 53 -40.95 -2.41 -54.05
N LEU A 54 -39.86 -1.81 -54.54
CA LEU A 54 -38.51 -2.09 -54.06
C LEU A 54 -38.34 -1.64 -52.60
N PHE A 55 -38.73 -0.40 -52.29
CA PHE A 55 -38.65 0.12 -50.91
C PHE A 55 -39.54 -0.66 -49.94
N SER A 56 -40.78 -0.98 -50.34
CA SER A 56 -41.69 -1.79 -49.53
C SER A 56 -41.14 -3.20 -49.25
N SER A 57 -40.38 -3.78 -50.20
CA SER A 57 -39.71 -5.06 -50.00
C SER A 57 -38.57 -4.97 -49.00
N ALA A 58 -37.82 -3.86 -49.02
CA ALA A 58 -36.77 -3.57 -48.04
C ALA A 58 -37.35 -3.42 -46.62
N GLU A 59 -38.42 -2.62 -46.45
CA GLU A 59 -39.11 -2.46 -45.17
C GLU A 59 -39.68 -3.78 -44.63
N LYS A 60 -40.22 -4.65 -45.50
CA LYS A 60 -40.66 -5.99 -45.10
C LYS A 60 -39.51 -6.91 -44.68
N ALA A 61 -38.33 -6.75 -45.24
CA ALA A 61 -37.15 -7.51 -44.83
C ALA A 61 -36.65 -7.00 -43.47
N PHE A 62 -36.58 -5.68 -43.30
CA PHE A 62 -36.21 -5.01 -42.05
C PHE A 62 -37.14 -5.39 -40.89
N ALA A 63 -38.46 -5.31 -41.10
CA ALA A 63 -39.47 -5.66 -40.09
C ALA A 63 -39.44 -7.15 -39.68
N ARG A 64 -38.91 -8.03 -40.53
CA ARG A 64 -38.71 -9.47 -40.24
C ARG A 64 -37.34 -9.77 -39.61
N GLY A 65 -36.52 -8.75 -39.35
CA GLY A 65 -35.16 -8.91 -38.84
C GLY A 65 -34.18 -9.53 -39.84
N SER A 66 -34.53 -9.61 -41.12
CA SER A 66 -33.65 -10.12 -42.18
C SER A 66 -32.71 -9.00 -42.65
N PHE A 67 -31.77 -8.61 -41.79
CA PHE A 67 -30.96 -7.39 -41.95
C PHE A 67 -30.04 -7.40 -43.18
N ASP A 68 -29.38 -8.52 -43.51
CA ASP A 68 -28.57 -8.64 -44.73
C ASP A 68 -29.38 -8.34 -46.00
N LYS A 69 -30.55 -8.96 -46.09
CA LYS A 69 -31.48 -8.78 -47.21
C LYS A 69 -32.05 -7.35 -47.23
N ALA A 70 -32.30 -6.77 -46.06
CA ALA A 70 -32.76 -5.39 -45.96
C ALA A 70 -31.68 -4.43 -46.47
N LYS A 71 -30.42 -4.58 -46.05
CA LYS A 71 -29.29 -3.78 -46.54
C LYS A 71 -29.14 -3.87 -48.04
N GLU A 72 -29.14 -5.09 -48.61
CA GLU A 72 -29.04 -5.28 -50.06
C GLU A 72 -30.14 -4.50 -50.81
N LEU A 73 -31.38 -4.59 -50.32
CA LEU A 73 -32.53 -3.93 -50.93
C LEU A 73 -32.51 -2.40 -50.77
N TYR A 74 -32.11 -1.87 -49.61
CA TYR A 74 -31.96 -0.43 -49.40
C TYR A 74 -30.78 0.15 -50.17
N ALA A 75 -29.63 -0.55 -50.21
CA ALA A 75 -28.47 -0.12 -50.99
C ALA A 75 -28.82 -0.07 -52.49
N ARG A 76 -29.45 -1.14 -53.01
CA ARG A 76 -29.94 -1.15 -54.40
C ARG A 76 -30.94 -0.03 -54.66
N TYR A 77 -31.83 0.26 -53.71
CA TYR A 77 -32.76 1.38 -53.83
C TYR A 77 -32.02 2.72 -53.94
N ALA A 78 -31.09 2.99 -53.02
CA ALA A 78 -30.33 4.24 -52.97
C ALA A 78 -29.42 4.44 -54.19
N GLU A 79 -28.84 3.37 -54.73
CA GLU A 79 -28.04 3.41 -55.97
C GLU A 79 -28.90 3.70 -57.21
N THR A 80 -30.08 3.08 -57.29
CA THR A 80 -30.98 3.17 -58.45
C THR A 80 -31.70 4.51 -58.48
N TYR A 81 -32.10 5.03 -57.32
CA TYR A 81 -32.91 6.23 -57.19
C TYR A 81 -32.15 7.32 -56.43
N LYS A 82 -31.16 7.94 -57.10
CA LYS A 82 -30.26 8.93 -56.49
C LYS A 82 -30.97 10.19 -55.95
N ILE A 83 -32.15 10.54 -56.47
CA ILE A 83 -32.95 11.70 -56.06
C ILE A 83 -34.43 11.32 -56.06
N GLY A 84 -35.09 11.43 -54.91
CA GLY A 84 -36.54 11.25 -54.77
C GLY A 84 -36.99 10.78 -53.39
N ASN A 85 -38.31 10.90 -53.13
CA ASN A 85 -38.98 10.45 -51.91
C ASN A 85 -38.48 9.05 -51.52
N LEU A 86 -37.92 8.90 -50.31
CA LEU A 86 -37.45 7.68 -49.63
C LEU A 86 -35.97 7.28 -49.83
N THR A 87 -35.15 8.08 -50.52
CA THR A 87 -33.70 7.79 -50.66
C THR A 87 -32.96 8.10 -49.35
N ASP A 88 -33.35 9.19 -48.71
CA ASP A 88 -33.00 9.56 -47.35
C ASP A 88 -33.42 8.49 -46.33
N ASP A 89 -34.66 7.97 -46.41
CA ASP A 89 -35.10 6.85 -45.58
C ASP A 89 -34.24 5.59 -45.79
N ALA A 90 -33.86 5.29 -47.03
CA ALA A 90 -33.02 4.12 -47.34
C ALA A 90 -31.62 4.26 -46.70
N TYR A 91 -30.99 5.43 -46.81
CA TYR A 91 -29.71 5.69 -46.14
C TYR A 91 -29.85 5.68 -44.62
N PHE A 92 -30.91 6.27 -44.08
CA PHE A 92 -31.19 6.23 -42.64
C PHE A 92 -31.31 4.79 -42.12
N ARG A 93 -32.08 3.93 -42.82
CA ARG A 93 -32.22 2.50 -42.48
C ARG A 93 -30.91 1.74 -42.60
N LEU A 94 -30.11 2.00 -43.65
CA LEU A 94 -28.77 1.41 -43.78
C LEU A 94 -27.88 1.79 -42.60
N GLY A 95 -27.93 3.05 -42.15
CA GLY A 95 -27.23 3.51 -40.96
C GLY A 95 -27.68 2.79 -39.68
N GLU A 96 -29.00 2.65 -39.47
CA GLU A 96 -29.57 1.95 -38.30
C GLU A 96 -29.14 0.49 -38.24
N ILE A 97 -29.20 -0.22 -39.37
CA ILE A 97 -28.78 -1.62 -39.43
C ILE A 97 -27.28 -1.73 -39.15
N SER A 98 -26.46 -0.88 -39.80
CA SER A 98 -25.01 -0.89 -39.63
C SER A 98 -24.61 -0.63 -38.16
N LEU A 99 -25.26 0.32 -37.50
CA LEU A 99 -25.01 0.64 -36.09
C LEU A 99 -25.41 -0.51 -35.14
N LYS A 100 -26.45 -1.27 -35.50
CA LYS A 100 -26.92 -2.44 -34.76
C LYS A 100 -25.97 -3.64 -34.89
N GLU A 101 -25.36 -3.80 -36.06
CA GLU A 101 -24.39 -4.88 -36.34
C GLU A 101 -22.96 -4.53 -35.91
N GLY A 102 -22.73 -3.31 -35.39
CA GLY A 102 -21.44 -2.86 -34.90
C GLY A 102 -20.53 -2.28 -36.00
N GLU A 103 -21.05 -2.11 -37.22
CA GLU A 103 -20.35 -1.49 -38.35
C GLU A 103 -20.40 0.04 -38.22
N THR A 104 -19.61 0.61 -37.30
CA THR A 104 -19.62 2.03 -36.97
C THR A 104 -19.24 2.93 -38.14
N ASP A 105 -18.21 2.58 -38.93
CA ASP A 105 -17.80 3.36 -40.10
C ASP A 105 -18.89 3.42 -41.18
N ALA A 106 -19.56 2.30 -41.43
CA ALA A 106 -20.68 2.25 -42.36
C ALA A 106 -21.85 3.10 -41.87
N ALA A 107 -22.17 3.02 -40.57
CA ALA A 107 -23.21 3.85 -39.96
C ALA A 107 -22.91 5.34 -40.08
N VAL A 108 -21.68 5.78 -39.77
CA VAL A 108 -21.22 7.17 -39.93
C VAL A 108 -21.37 7.63 -41.38
N SER A 109 -20.95 6.79 -42.35
CA SER A 109 -21.08 7.09 -43.77
C SER A 109 -22.55 7.27 -44.19
N TYR A 110 -23.43 6.34 -43.82
CA TYR A 110 -24.83 6.40 -44.22
C TYR A 110 -25.61 7.54 -43.57
N PHE A 111 -25.45 7.78 -42.26
CA PHE A 111 -26.08 8.94 -41.62
C PHE A 111 -25.48 10.25 -42.13
N GLY A 112 -24.17 10.30 -42.38
CA GLY A 112 -23.48 11.45 -42.96
C GLY A 112 -24.02 11.83 -44.33
N LYS A 113 -24.40 10.86 -45.17
CA LYS A 113 -25.09 11.14 -46.45
C LYS A 113 -26.44 11.81 -46.26
N VAL A 114 -27.25 11.36 -45.29
CA VAL A 114 -28.53 12.02 -44.98
C VAL A 114 -28.31 13.47 -44.54
N VAL A 115 -27.33 13.70 -43.66
CA VAL A 115 -27.01 15.04 -43.13
C VAL A 115 -26.40 15.97 -44.20
N SER A 116 -25.59 15.46 -45.12
CA SER A 116 -24.90 16.31 -46.12
C SER A 116 -25.70 16.54 -47.39
N GLU A 117 -26.46 15.55 -47.86
CA GLU A 117 -27.17 15.61 -49.15
C GLU A 117 -28.67 15.95 -49.00
N TYR A 118 -29.27 15.73 -47.82
CA TYR A 118 -30.72 15.82 -47.61
C TYR A 118 -31.11 16.78 -46.46
N VAL A 119 -30.58 18.01 -46.50
CA VAL A 119 -30.75 19.04 -45.46
C VAL A 119 -32.22 19.39 -45.16
N GLY A 120 -33.13 19.20 -46.12
CA GLY A 120 -34.57 19.46 -45.97
C GLY A 120 -35.42 18.24 -45.61
N SER A 121 -34.81 17.09 -45.29
CA SER A 121 -35.56 15.87 -44.94
C SER A 121 -36.20 15.97 -43.55
N ASP A 122 -37.37 15.35 -43.39
CA ASP A 122 -38.03 15.15 -42.08
C ASP A 122 -37.15 14.29 -41.13
N LEU A 123 -36.17 13.55 -41.68
CA LEU A 123 -35.21 12.72 -40.93
C LEU A 123 -33.92 13.45 -40.56
N PHE A 124 -33.73 14.70 -41.01
CA PHE A 124 -32.45 15.39 -40.89
C PHE A 124 -31.93 15.45 -39.45
N ASP A 125 -32.74 15.92 -38.50
CA ASP A 125 -32.33 16.06 -37.09
C ASP A 125 -32.07 14.71 -36.41
N GLU A 126 -32.90 13.70 -36.69
CA GLU A 126 -32.69 12.36 -36.13
C GLU A 126 -31.45 11.71 -36.75
N ALA A 127 -31.21 11.88 -38.06
CA ALA A 127 -30.00 11.38 -38.72
C ALA A 127 -28.74 12.05 -38.15
N LYS A 128 -28.80 13.35 -37.87
CA LYS A 128 -27.71 14.10 -37.23
C LYS A 128 -27.41 13.58 -35.82
N TYR A 129 -28.45 13.31 -35.03
CA TYR A 129 -28.27 12.68 -33.72
C TYR A 129 -27.69 11.26 -33.82
N ARG A 130 -28.18 10.44 -34.76
CA ARG A 130 -27.67 9.07 -34.98
C ARG A 130 -26.23 9.06 -35.47
N LEU A 131 -25.85 10.03 -36.31
CA LEU A 131 -24.47 10.26 -36.74
C LEU A 131 -23.57 10.52 -35.53
N ALA A 132 -23.98 11.42 -34.63
CA ALA A 132 -23.24 11.70 -33.39
C ALA A 132 -23.06 10.44 -32.54
N LEU A 133 -24.11 9.62 -32.36
CA LEU A 133 -23.99 8.35 -31.62
C LEU A 133 -23.05 7.34 -32.30
N ALA A 134 -23.03 7.30 -33.63
CA ALA A 134 -22.12 6.45 -34.39
C ALA A 134 -20.66 6.92 -34.28
N GLN A 135 -20.42 8.23 -34.36
CA GLN A 135 -19.11 8.86 -34.13
C GLN A 135 -18.62 8.65 -32.69
N PHE A 136 -19.53 8.75 -31.72
CA PHE A 136 -19.22 8.46 -30.32
C PHE A 136 -18.73 7.01 -30.14
N LYS A 137 -19.43 6.03 -30.73
CA LYS A 137 -18.97 4.62 -30.69
C LYS A 137 -17.62 4.42 -31.37
N LYS A 138 -17.31 5.21 -32.39
CA LYS A 138 -16.04 5.16 -33.11
C LYS A 138 -14.89 5.79 -32.33
N GLY A 139 -15.19 6.71 -31.40
CA GLY A 139 -14.21 7.44 -30.60
C GLY A 139 -13.92 8.86 -31.12
N ASP A 140 -14.70 9.35 -32.09
CA ASP A 140 -14.52 10.68 -32.71
C ASP A 140 -15.22 11.77 -31.86
N PHE A 141 -14.80 11.93 -30.60
CA PHE A 141 -15.52 12.73 -29.60
C PHE A 141 -15.62 14.23 -29.91
N ALA A 142 -14.60 14.81 -30.56
CA ALA A 142 -14.63 16.23 -30.95
C ALA A 142 -15.76 16.51 -31.96
N ASP A 143 -15.90 15.64 -32.96
CA ASP A 143 -16.96 15.72 -33.96
C ASP A 143 -18.34 15.55 -33.33
N VAL A 144 -18.48 14.65 -32.35
CA VAL A 144 -19.72 14.49 -31.57
C VAL A 144 -20.12 15.80 -30.91
N ILE A 145 -19.18 16.46 -30.24
CA ILE A 145 -19.45 17.70 -29.51
C ILE A 145 -19.88 18.81 -30.49
N GLU A 146 -19.15 18.99 -31.59
CA GLU A 146 -19.49 19.98 -32.61
C GLU A 146 -20.87 19.72 -33.21
N LEU A 147 -21.13 18.47 -33.61
CA LEU A 147 -22.37 18.08 -34.25
C LEU A 147 -23.57 18.27 -33.33
N LEU A 148 -23.45 17.86 -32.07
CA LEU A 148 -24.53 17.97 -31.10
C LEU A 148 -24.77 19.41 -30.62
N LYS A 149 -23.73 20.23 -30.43
CA LYS A 149 -23.88 21.66 -30.10
C LYS A 149 -24.66 22.40 -31.18
N SER A 150 -24.38 22.12 -32.46
CA SER A 150 -25.14 22.75 -33.56
C SER A 150 -26.61 22.29 -33.63
N MET A 151 -27.00 21.21 -32.93
CA MET A 151 -28.41 20.84 -32.77
C MET A 151 -29.10 21.62 -31.66
N GLU A 152 -28.37 22.10 -30.64
CA GLU A 152 -28.92 22.89 -29.54
C GLU A 152 -29.46 24.25 -30.01
N GLU A 153 -29.05 24.73 -31.19
CA GLU A 153 -29.53 25.97 -31.82
C GLU A 153 -30.97 25.86 -32.36
N SER A 154 -31.48 24.64 -32.53
CA SER A 154 -32.83 24.38 -33.05
C SER A 154 -33.83 24.03 -31.93
N PRO A 155 -35.14 24.31 -32.10
CA PRO A 155 -36.15 23.97 -31.12
C PRO A 155 -36.36 22.44 -31.02
N LEU A 156 -35.75 21.83 -30.01
CA LEU A 156 -35.81 20.39 -29.74
C LEU A 156 -36.74 20.04 -28.58
N GLN A 157 -37.27 18.82 -28.59
CA GLN A 157 -38.00 18.26 -27.45
C GLN A 157 -37.08 18.13 -26.22
N LYS A 158 -37.66 18.29 -25.03
CA LYS A 158 -36.98 18.26 -23.73
C LYS A 158 -36.08 17.03 -23.57
N ASP A 159 -36.61 15.84 -23.81
CA ASP A 159 -35.87 14.58 -23.69
C ASP A 159 -34.67 14.50 -24.64
N ARG A 160 -34.80 15.09 -25.83
CA ARG A 160 -33.70 15.16 -26.80
C ARG A 160 -32.59 16.07 -26.31
N ARG A 161 -32.93 17.23 -25.72
CA ARG A 161 -31.95 18.15 -25.14
C ARG A 161 -31.19 17.51 -23.98
N ILE A 162 -31.89 16.76 -23.12
CA ILE A 162 -31.27 16.00 -22.02
C ILE A 162 -30.29 14.96 -22.58
N ALA A 163 -30.71 14.17 -23.56
CA ALA A 163 -29.86 13.14 -24.17
C ALA A 163 -28.61 13.75 -24.85
N ILE A 164 -28.78 14.88 -25.54
CA ILE A 164 -27.69 15.63 -26.14
C ILE A 164 -26.70 16.11 -25.07
N ALA A 165 -27.17 16.78 -24.02
CA ALA A 165 -26.32 17.30 -22.95
C ALA A 165 -25.53 16.17 -22.26
N ALA A 166 -26.18 15.05 -21.96
CA ALA A 166 -25.52 13.88 -21.38
C ALA A 166 -24.49 13.23 -22.32
N THR A 167 -24.78 13.16 -23.63
CA THR A 167 -23.85 12.59 -24.63
C THR A 167 -22.62 13.49 -24.83
N ILE A 168 -22.82 14.82 -24.84
CA ILE A 168 -21.72 15.79 -24.86
C ILE A 168 -20.87 15.64 -23.60
N ALA A 169 -21.49 15.46 -22.43
CA ALA A 169 -20.76 15.22 -21.18
C ALA A 169 -19.89 13.97 -21.26
N ASP A 170 -20.44 12.84 -21.71
CA ASP A 170 -19.66 11.62 -21.92
C ASP A 170 -18.52 11.81 -22.93
N ALA A 171 -18.72 12.61 -23.98
CA ALA A 171 -17.67 12.88 -24.97
C ALA A 171 -16.51 13.65 -24.34
N TYR A 172 -16.80 14.69 -23.56
CA TYR A 172 -15.80 15.43 -22.79
C TYR A 172 -15.05 14.54 -21.79
N LEU A 173 -15.75 13.64 -21.08
CA LEU A 173 -15.09 12.66 -20.20
C LEU A 173 -14.08 11.78 -20.93
N ASN A 174 -14.44 11.26 -22.12
CA ASN A 174 -13.54 10.41 -22.89
C ASN A 174 -12.34 11.18 -23.46
N MET A 175 -12.47 12.50 -23.63
CA MET A 175 -11.36 13.39 -24.00
C MET A 175 -10.50 13.83 -22.80
N GLY A 176 -10.92 13.52 -21.57
CA GLY A 176 -10.23 13.93 -20.34
C GLY A 176 -10.63 15.30 -19.80
N ASP A 177 -11.59 15.99 -20.42
CA ASP A 177 -12.09 17.29 -19.95
C ASP A 177 -13.22 17.09 -18.94
N ARG A 178 -12.83 16.83 -17.69
CA ARG A 178 -13.75 16.37 -16.64
C ARG A 178 -14.65 17.48 -16.12
N LEU A 179 -14.15 18.71 -16.02
CA LEU A 179 -14.93 19.84 -15.53
C LEU A 179 -16.04 20.22 -16.50
N GLU A 180 -15.75 20.26 -17.81
CA GLU A 180 -16.77 20.53 -18.82
C GLU A 180 -17.79 19.38 -18.89
N ALA A 181 -17.35 18.14 -18.69
CA ALA A 181 -18.28 17.02 -18.56
C ALA A 181 -19.25 17.18 -17.39
N VAL A 182 -18.76 17.54 -16.19
CA VAL A 182 -19.62 17.81 -15.02
C VAL A 182 -20.62 18.92 -15.33
N ALA A 183 -20.16 20.03 -15.91
CA ALA A 183 -21.01 21.15 -16.32
C ALA A 183 -22.14 20.69 -17.26
N ARG A 184 -21.83 19.81 -18.22
CA ARG A 184 -22.80 19.28 -19.18
C ARG A 184 -23.81 18.31 -18.57
N TYR A 185 -23.41 17.50 -17.59
CA TYR A 185 -24.39 16.72 -16.83
C TYR A 185 -25.29 17.58 -15.95
N VAL A 186 -24.75 18.64 -15.34
CA VAL A 186 -25.56 19.62 -14.58
C VAL A 186 -26.60 20.25 -15.51
N ASN A 187 -26.20 20.70 -16.70
CA ASN A 187 -27.14 21.20 -17.72
C ASN A 187 -28.23 20.17 -18.06
N ALA A 188 -27.89 18.89 -18.13
CA ALA A 188 -28.86 17.83 -18.38
C ALA A 188 -29.85 17.64 -17.20
N LEU A 189 -29.41 17.86 -15.96
CA LEU A 189 -30.24 17.81 -14.75
C LEU A 189 -31.14 19.05 -14.60
N ASP A 190 -30.65 20.23 -14.98
CA ASP A 190 -31.39 21.49 -14.98
C ASP A 190 -32.58 21.48 -15.94
N LEU A 191 -32.50 20.61 -16.95
CA LEU A 191 -33.63 20.30 -17.82
C LEU A 191 -34.65 19.37 -17.14
N GLU A 192 -34.61 19.14 -15.83
CA GLU A 192 -35.59 18.36 -15.05
C GLU A 192 -36.01 17.03 -15.70
N PRO A 193 -35.08 16.08 -15.90
CA PRO A 193 -35.36 14.78 -16.50
C PRO A 193 -36.36 13.96 -15.66
N GLU A 194 -37.07 13.04 -16.31
CA GLU A 194 -37.88 12.04 -15.60
C GLU A 194 -37.02 11.23 -14.62
N LYS A 195 -37.65 10.69 -13.59
CA LYS A 195 -36.98 10.03 -12.44
C LYS A 195 -35.91 9.01 -12.86
N ASP A 196 -36.22 8.13 -13.80
CA ASP A 196 -35.30 7.07 -14.23
C ASP A 196 -34.09 7.60 -15.01
N VAL A 197 -34.28 8.67 -15.78
CA VAL A 197 -33.20 9.33 -16.52
C VAL A 197 -32.35 10.16 -15.56
N LYS A 198 -32.98 10.89 -14.63
CA LYS A 198 -32.31 11.63 -13.56
C LYS A 198 -31.37 10.73 -12.76
N LEU A 199 -31.86 9.57 -12.32
CA LEU A 199 -31.06 8.61 -11.55
C LEU A 199 -29.85 8.09 -12.32
N LYS A 200 -29.97 7.86 -13.63
CA LYS A 200 -28.84 7.44 -14.46
C LYS A 200 -27.77 8.52 -14.56
N ILE A 201 -28.18 9.78 -14.77
CA ILE A 201 -27.26 10.92 -14.84
C ILE A 201 -26.56 11.12 -13.49
N LEU A 202 -27.30 11.10 -12.38
CA LEU A 202 -26.71 11.23 -11.04
C LEU A 202 -25.72 10.12 -10.73
N LYS A 203 -26.05 8.86 -11.04
CA LYS A 203 -25.13 7.74 -10.83
C LYS A 203 -23.83 7.90 -11.64
N ARG A 204 -23.94 8.41 -12.87
CA ARG A 204 -22.77 8.68 -13.72
C ARG A 204 -21.92 9.82 -13.17
N LEU A 205 -22.57 10.89 -12.68
CA LEU A 205 -21.90 11.99 -12.01
C LEU A 205 -21.18 11.54 -10.73
N GLU A 206 -21.82 10.74 -9.88
CA GLU A 206 -21.19 10.18 -8.67
C GLU A 206 -19.91 9.40 -9.02
N GLU A 207 -19.95 8.54 -10.05
CA GLU A 207 -18.76 7.79 -10.51
C GLU A 207 -17.62 8.74 -10.92
N VAL A 208 -17.96 9.83 -11.60
CA VAL A 208 -17.00 10.84 -12.08
C VAL A 208 -16.40 11.62 -10.90
N LEU A 209 -17.24 12.13 -10.00
CA LEU A 209 -16.81 12.90 -8.83
C LEU A 209 -15.92 12.04 -7.91
N GLU A 210 -16.33 10.80 -7.64
CA GLU A 210 -15.60 9.91 -6.72
C GLU A 210 -14.26 9.46 -7.29
N ASN A 211 -14.24 9.03 -8.56
CA ASN A 211 -13.15 8.21 -9.10
C ASN A 211 -12.36 8.87 -10.25
N LYS A 212 -12.81 10.01 -10.78
CA LYS A 212 -12.17 10.65 -11.95
C LYS A 212 -11.62 12.04 -11.65
N LEU A 213 -12.23 12.82 -10.78
CA LEU A 213 -11.76 14.17 -10.47
C LEU A 213 -10.58 14.15 -9.48
N SER A 214 -9.64 15.08 -9.67
CA SER A 214 -8.65 15.42 -8.65
C SER A 214 -9.26 16.22 -7.50
N GLU A 215 -8.51 16.41 -6.42
CA GLU A 215 -8.91 17.24 -5.28
C GLU A 215 -9.15 18.71 -5.69
N ASP A 216 -8.29 19.25 -6.57
CA ASP A 216 -8.45 20.60 -7.15
C ASP A 216 -9.71 20.71 -8.01
N GLU A 217 -10.00 19.69 -8.83
CA GLU A 217 -11.21 19.65 -9.67
C GLU A 217 -12.47 19.53 -8.80
N LEU A 218 -12.47 18.68 -7.78
CA LEU A 218 -13.57 18.56 -6.82
C LEU A 218 -13.81 19.87 -6.07
N THR A 219 -12.73 20.55 -5.65
CA THR A 219 -12.79 21.86 -5.02
C THR A 219 -13.36 22.92 -5.95
N ALA A 220 -13.02 22.89 -7.24
CA ALA A 220 -13.62 23.77 -8.23
C ALA A 220 -15.13 23.53 -8.36
N VAL A 221 -15.56 22.26 -8.45
CA VAL A 221 -16.98 21.88 -8.58
C VAL A 221 -17.78 22.26 -7.33
N SER A 222 -17.26 22.01 -6.12
CA SER A 222 -17.97 22.30 -4.86
C SER A 222 -18.25 23.79 -4.65
N ARG A 223 -17.42 24.67 -5.22
CA ARG A 223 -17.57 26.14 -5.14
C ARG A 223 -18.62 26.72 -6.10
N ILE A 224 -19.11 25.95 -7.07
CA ILE A 224 -20.09 26.42 -8.05
C ILE A 224 -21.50 26.20 -7.48
N HIS A 225 -22.01 27.18 -6.72
CA HIS A 225 -23.33 27.06 -6.08
C HIS A 225 -24.48 26.76 -7.04
N SER A 226 -24.40 27.20 -8.29
CA SER A 226 -25.42 26.91 -9.31
C SER A 226 -25.52 25.42 -9.66
N TYR A 227 -24.55 24.60 -9.29
CA TYR A 227 -24.59 23.15 -9.51
C TYR A 227 -25.45 22.39 -8.49
N GLY A 228 -25.99 23.08 -7.47
CA GLY A 228 -26.91 22.51 -6.51
C GLY A 228 -26.36 21.22 -5.88
N VAL A 229 -27.13 20.14 -5.94
CA VAL A 229 -26.79 18.83 -5.35
C VAL A 229 -25.43 18.29 -5.82
N VAL A 230 -24.99 18.61 -7.04
CA VAL A 230 -23.71 18.13 -7.59
C VAL A 230 -22.52 18.77 -6.85
N ALA A 231 -22.62 20.05 -6.48
CA ALA A 231 -21.62 20.70 -5.65
C ALA A 231 -21.56 20.09 -4.23
N GLU A 232 -22.71 19.66 -3.71
CA GLU A 232 -22.80 18.97 -2.41
C GLU A 232 -22.12 17.60 -2.44
N TYR A 233 -22.33 16.83 -3.51
CA TYR A 233 -21.62 15.56 -3.72
C TYR A 233 -20.11 15.78 -3.86
N ALA A 234 -19.67 16.83 -4.57
CA ALA A 234 -18.24 17.13 -4.69
C ALA A 234 -17.61 17.43 -3.31
N GLU A 235 -18.28 18.22 -2.47
CA GLU A 235 -17.84 18.48 -1.10
C GLU A 235 -17.83 17.21 -0.24
N TYR A 236 -18.85 16.36 -0.35
CA TYR A 236 -18.87 15.05 0.32
C TYR A 236 -17.65 14.20 -0.03
N TYR A 237 -17.27 14.13 -1.30
CA TYR A 237 -16.09 13.37 -1.71
C TYR A 237 -14.79 14.02 -1.24
N LEU A 238 -14.68 15.36 -1.18
CA LEU A 238 -13.53 16.04 -0.58
C LEU A 238 -13.37 15.68 0.91
N ILE A 239 -14.48 15.69 1.66
CA ILE A 239 -14.47 15.28 3.06
C ILE A 239 -14.01 13.82 3.17
N GLY A 240 -14.49 12.94 2.29
CA GLY A 240 -14.01 11.56 2.20
C GLY A 240 -12.48 11.47 2.02
N ARG A 241 -11.89 12.33 1.17
CA ARG A 241 -10.42 12.39 1.01
C ARG A 241 -9.71 12.86 2.27
N GLN A 242 -10.26 13.82 2.99
CA GLN A 242 -9.72 14.27 4.29
C GLN A 242 -9.74 13.14 5.32
N VAL A 243 -10.81 12.35 5.37
CA VAL A 243 -10.92 11.16 6.22
C VAL A 243 -9.86 10.12 5.88
N ASP A 244 -9.66 9.85 4.58
CA ASP A 244 -8.64 8.92 4.10
C ASP A 244 -7.21 9.41 4.42
N ALA A 245 -7.00 10.73 4.40
CA ALA A 245 -5.76 11.38 4.79
C ALA A 245 -5.57 11.52 6.31
N GLY A 246 -6.52 11.07 7.13
CA GLY A 246 -6.45 11.18 8.60
C GLY A 246 -6.70 12.58 9.16
N GLN A 247 -7.14 13.54 8.33
CA GLN A 247 -7.44 14.92 8.71
C GLN A 247 -8.82 15.02 9.38
N TYR A 248 -8.98 14.34 10.52
CA TYR A 248 -10.29 14.14 11.14
C TYR A 248 -10.93 15.42 11.69
N ASP A 249 -10.15 16.38 12.20
CA ASP A 249 -10.69 17.65 12.69
C ASP A 249 -11.34 18.46 11.57
N ASP A 250 -10.62 18.64 10.45
CA ASP A 250 -11.12 19.33 9.26
C ASP A 250 -12.31 18.59 8.66
N ALA A 251 -12.20 17.25 8.51
CA ALA A 251 -13.28 16.42 7.99
C ALA A 251 -14.54 16.49 8.86
N LYS A 252 -14.40 16.50 10.20
CA LYS A 252 -15.51 16.63 11.14
C LYS A 252 -16.21 17.98 11.00
N MET A 253 -15.44 19.06 10.91
CA MET A 253 -15.97 20.41 10.74
C MET A 253 -16.73 20.51 9.42
N ALA A 254 -16.10 20.13 8.31
CA ALA A 254 -16.69 20.17 6.98
C ALA A 254 -17.93 19.27 6.86
N ALA A 255 -17.90 18.03 7.39
CA ALA A 255 -19.07 17.15 7.42
C ALA A 255 -20.22 17.74 8.24
N GLY A 256 -19.92 18.39 9.37
CA GLY A 256 -20.90 19.06 10.20
C GLY A 256 -21.57 20.25 9.49
N GLU A 257 -20.79 21.06 8.79
CA GLU A 257 -21.28 22.18 7.98
C GLU A 257 -22.13 21.70 6.79
N LEU A 258 -21.65 20.70 6.05
CA LEU A 258 -22.38 20.08 4.95
C LEU A 258 -23.74 19.55 5.42
N LEU A 259 -23.79 18.82 6.54
CA LEU A 259 -25.02 18.22 7.06
C LEU A 259 -26.12 19.25 7.41
N GLN A 260 -25.75 20.47 7.78
CA GLN A 260 -26.70 21.55 8.10
C GLN A 260 -27.41 22.09 6.86
N ARG A 261 -26.75 22.08 5.71
CA ARG A 261 -27.26 22.64 4.45
C ARG A 261 -27.85 21.60 3.49
N LEU A 262 -27.51 20.32 3.66
CA LEU A 262 -27.98 19.23 2.80
C LEU A 262 -29.51 19.09 2.78
N VAL A 263 -30.06 19.12 1.56
CA VAL A 263 -31.48 18.86 1.29
C VAL A 263 -31.71 17.42 0.82
N ASP A 264 -30.76 16.82 0.10
CA ASP A 264 -30.87 15.45 -0.40
C ASP A 264 -30.81 14.42 0.74
N ALA A 265 -31.84 13.58 0.85
CA ALA A 265 -31.98 12.66 1.97
C ALA A 265 -30.95 11.52 1.95
N GLU A 266 -30.53 11.07 0.77
CA GLU A 266 -29.53 10.01 0.63
C GLU A 266 -28.15 10.53 1.01
N LEU A 267 -27.76 11.68 0.47
CA LEU A 267 -26.49 12.33 0.80
C LEU A 267 -26.42 12.72 2.27
N LYS A 268 -27.55 13.15 2.86
CA LYS A 268 -27.64 13.44 4.30
C LYS A 268 -27.36 12.21 5.16
N LEU A 269 -27.88 11.05 4.79
CA LEU A 269 -27.59 9.78 5.48
C LEU A 269 -26.11 9.42 5.32
N LYS A 270 -25.57 9.43 4.09
CA LYS A 270 -24.15 9.15 3.81
C LYS A 270 -23.21 10.06 4.60
N THR A 271 -23.53 11.35 4.69
CA THR A 271 -22.73 12.34 5.44
C THR A 271 -22.85 12.15 6.95
N SER A 272 -24.03 11.79 7.46
CA SER A 272 -24.23 11.48 8.87
C SER A 272 -23.44 10.24 9.30
N ASP A 273 -23.45 9.19 8.47
CA ASP A 273 -22.69 7.96 8.73
C ASP A 273 -21.19 8.24 8.74
N MET A 274 -20.70 9.02 7.77
CA MET A 274 -19.31 9.48 7.71
C MET A 274 -18.93 10.29 8.97
N LEU A 275 -19.74 11.26 9.37
CA LEU A 275 -19.50 12.06 10.58
C LEU A 275 -19.46 11.18 11.84
N GLN A 276 -20.31 10.16 11.93
CA GLN A 276 -20.28 9.21 13.05
C GLN A 276 -18.98 8.40 13.07
N ILE A 277 -18.51 7.93 11.90
CA ILE A 277 -17.22 7.24 11.78
C ILE A 277 -16.07 8.16 12.21
N ILE A 278 -16.07 9.42 11.75
CA ILE A 278 -15.06 10.41 12.13
C ILE A 278 -15.07 10.61 13.66
N VAL A 279 -16.24 10.85 14.25
CA VAL A 279 -16.38 11.04 15.70
C VAL A 279 -15.90 9.81 16.48
N GLN A 280 -16.21 8.60 16.02
CA GLN A 280 -15.73 7.36 16.65
C GLN A 280 -14.21 7.20 16.55
N ARG A 281 -13.61 7.54 15.40
CA ARG A 281 -12.15 7.48 15.22
C ARG A 281 -11.41 8.54 16.03
N MET A 282 -12.06 9.68 16.28
CA MET A 282 -11.56 10.74 17.17
C MET A 282 -11.84 10.47 18.65
N ASP A 283 -12.65 9.46 18.98
CA ASP A 283 -12.98 9.09 20.36
C ASP A 283 -11.83 8.29 20.99
N VAL A 284 -10.68 8.96 21.13
CA VAL A 284 -9.41 8.44 21.61
C VAL A 284 -8.96 9.27 22.81
N ASN A 285 -8.49 8.60 23.86
CA ASN A 285 -7.80 9.26 24.96
C ASN A 285 -6.32 9.42 24.57
N SER A 286 -5.96 10.59 24.05
CA SER A 286 -4.62 10.87 23.50
C SER A 286 -3.48 10.76 24.53
N ASP A 287 -3.79 10.75 25.82
CA ASP A 287 -2.84 10.57 26.93
C ASP A 287 -2.77 9.11 27.45
N THR A 288 -3.52 8.18 26.85
CA THR A 288 -3.68 6.82 27.37
C THR A 288 -3.00 5.78 26.48
N ILE A 289 -2.06 5.03 27.06
CA ILE A 289 -1.31 3.95 26.39
C ILE A 289 -1.75 2.60 26.96
N GLY A 290 -2.02 1.64 26.07
CA GLY A 290 -2.26 0.25 26.42
C GLY A 290 -0.95 -0.54 26.53
N CYS A 291 -0.90 -1.54 27.42
CA CYS A 291 0.26 -2.41 27.53
C CYS A 291 -0.18 -3.87 27.71
N ILE A 292 0.28 -4.75 26.82
CA ILE A 292 -0.07 -6.18 26.84
C ILE A 292 1.20 -6.99 27.11
N LEU A 293 1.30 -7.62 28.28
CA LEU A 293 2.49 -8.38 28.69
C LEU A 293 2.12 -9.71 29.35
N PRO A 294 3.02 -10.71 29.37
CA PRO A 294 2.80 -11.92 30.14
C PRO A 294 3.09 -11.67 31.62
N LEU A 295 2.05 -11.40 32.40
CA LEU A 295 2.19 -11.08 33.83
C LEU A 295 1.87 -12.28 34.74
N SER A 296 1.36 -13.37 34.15
CA SER A 296 1.16 -14.67 34.78
C SER A 296 1.84 -15.80 34.01
N GLY A 297 1.84 -17.01 34.59
CA GLY A 297 2.42 -18.21 33.99
C GLY A 297 3.97 -18.21 33.94
N ARG A 298 4.53 -19.08 33.10
CA ARG A 298 5.99 -19.34 33.04
C ARG A 298 6.83 -18.14 32.59
N PHE A 299 6.23 -17.19 31.88
CA PHE A 299 6.90 -16.02 31.32
C PHE A 299 6.73 -14.74 32.18
N ALA A 300 6.01 -14.82 33.30
CA ALA A 300 5.78 -13.69 34.22
C ALA A 300 7.06 -12.93 34.64
N PRO A 301 8.21 -13.59 34.91
CA PRO A 301 9.44 -12.87 35.23
C PRO A 301 9.91 -11.92 34.12
N TYR A 302 9.76 -12.31 32.85
CA TYR A 302 10.13 -11.48 31.71
C TYR A 302 9.13 -10.34 31.48
N GLY A 303 7.82 -10.60 31.62
CA GLY A 303 6.82 -9.55 31.52
C GLY A 303 6.95 -8.49 32.61
N LYS A 304 7.35 -8.86 33.82
CA LYS A 304 7.63 -7.90 34.90
C LYS A 304 8.82 -6.99 34.60
N LYS A 305 9.89 -7.52 34.00
CA LYS A 305 11.05 -6.74 33.55
C LYS A 305 10.64 -5.71 32.50
N VAL A 306 9.95 -6.16 31.46
CA VAL A 306 9.42 -5.27 30.42
C VAL A 306 8.51 -4.19 31.03
N LEU A 307 7.64 -4.56 31.97
CA LEU A 307 6.75 -3.61 32.64
C LEU A 307 7.52 -2.52 33.40
N GLN A 308 8.65 -2.84 34.04
CA GLN A 308 9.49 -1.83 34.71
C GLN A 308 10.00 -0.78 33.73
N GLY A 309 10.47 -1.20 32.53
CA GLY A 309 10.87 -0.28 31.47
C GLY A 309 9.73 0.62 31.00
N VAL A 310 8.54 0.04 30.75
CA VAL A 310 7.33 0.79 30.37
C VAL A 310 6.94 1.79 31.47
N GLN A 311 6.96 1.40 32.74
CA GLN A 311 6.59 2.27 33.86
C GLN A 311 7.55 3.44 34.03
N LEU A 312 8.85 3.21 33.86
CA LEU A 312 9.85 4.28 33.93
C LEU A 312 9.65 5.29 32.80
N ALA A 313 9.50 4.81 31.56
CA ALA A 313 9.26 5.66 30.39
C ALA A 313 7.94 6.45 30.47
N ALA A 314 6.89 5.85 31.01
CA ALA A 314 5.61 6.51 31.26
C ALA A 314 5.67 7.56 32.39
N GLY A 315 6.81 7.70 33.07
CA GLY A 315 7.01 8.70 34.12
C GLY A 315 6.33 8.36 35.45
N VAL A 316 6.04 7.08 35.72
CA VAL A 316 5.33 6.63 36.94
C VAL A 316 6.07 7.02 38.23
N PHE A 317 7.40 7.18 38.16
CA PHE A 317 8.28 7.50 39.28
C PHE A 317 8.85 8.92 39.27
N GLY A 318 8.55 9.72 38.23
CA GLY A 318 9.07 11.08 38.03
C GLY A 318 8.21 12.18 38.64
N SER A 319 8.70 13.44 38.60
CA SER A 319 7.89 14.61 38.96
C SER A 319 6.79 14.85 37.92
N ALA A 320 5.61 15.30 38.37
CA ALA A 320 4.40 15.48 37.58
C ALA A 320 4.44 16.73 36.66
N ASP A 321 5.54 16.96 35.97
CA ASP A 321 5.68 18.06 35.02
C ASP A 321 5.22 17.61 33.63
N GLY A 322 4.11 18.19 33.14
CA GLY A 322 3.51 17.91 31.83
C GLY A 322 2.25 17.04 31.87
N THR A 323 1.79 16.60 30.69
CA THR A 323 0.59 15.76 30.56
C THR A 323 0.80 14.39 31.21
N PRO A 324 0.01 14.00 32.22
CA PRO A 324 0.15 12.70 32.87
C PRO A 324 -0.27 11.58 31.91
N ILE A 325 0.59 10.60 31.70
CA ILE A 325 0.31 9.45 30.84
C ILE A 325 -0.48 8.41 31.63
N LYS A 326 -1.66 8.00 31.13
CA LYS A 326 -2.44 6.91 31.70
C LYS A 326 -1.99 5.59 31.07
N LEU A 327 -1.31 4.75 31.85
CA LEU A 327 -0.92 3.40 31.42
C LEU A 327 -2.00 2.37 31.79
N VAL A 328 -2.55 1.66 30.81
CA VAL A 328 -3.54 0.61 31.02
C VAL A 328 -2.97 -0.76 30.68
N ILE A 329 -2.79 -1.60 31.69
CA ILE A 329 -2.10 -2.88 31.57
C ILE A 329 -3.11 -4.02 31.42
N ARG A 330 -2.81 -4.97 30.54
CA ARG A 330 -3.53 -6.24 30.37
C ARG A 330 -2.54 -7.41 30.36
N ASP A 331 -2.91 -8.48 31.05
CA ASP A 331 -2.14 -9.73 31.02
C ASP A 331 -2.51 -10.53 29.76
N SER A 332 -1.50 -10.86 28.96
CA SER A 332 -1.67 -11.68 27.75
C SER A 332 -2.12 -13.12 28.04
N LYS A 333 -1.87 -13.63 29.26
CA LYS A 333 -2.16 -15.03 29.70
C LYS A 333 -1.62 -16.15 28.80
N GLY A 334 -0.93 -15.82 27.71
CA GLY A 334 -0.29 -16.75 26.79
C GLY A 334 -1.22 -17.41 25.75
N SER A 335 -2.43 -16.90 25.51
CA SER A 335 -3.34 -17.43 24.48
C SER A 335 -3.73 -16.37 23.43
N ALA A 336 -3.99 -16.79 22.19
CA ALA A 336 -4.39 -15.88 21.11
C ALA A 336 -5.74 -15.19 21.40
N ASP A 337 -6.72 -15.92 21.95
CA ASP A 337 -8.04 -15.37 22.27
C ASP A 337 -7.96 -14.31 23.37
N ASP A 338 -7.16 -14.56 24.42
CA ASP A 338 -6.97 -13.58 25.50
C ASP A 338 -6.33 -12.28 25.00
N VAL A 339 -5.35 -12.37 24.08
CA VAL A 339 -4.67 -11.19 23.55
C VAL A 339 -5.54 -10.40 22.59
N ARG A 340 -6.33 -11.06 21.73
CA ARG A 340 -7.32 -10.36 20.89
C ARG A 340 -8.35 -9.62 21.74
N LEU A 341 -8.86 -10.26 22.80
CA LEU A 341 -9.76 -9.62 23.75
C LEU A 341 -9.08 -8.45 24.47
N ALA A 342 -7.82 -8.58 24.89
CA ALA A 342 -7.08 -7.49 25.52
C ALA A 342 -6.94 -6.28 24.59
N VAL A 343 -6.62 -6.49 23.31
CA VAL A 343 -6.59 -5.40 22.29
C VAL A 343 -7.97 -4.76 22.18
N GLU A 344 -9.03 -5.54 22.03
CA GLU A 344 -10.41 -5.03 21.93
C GLU A 344 -10.81 -4.18 23.14
N GLU A 345 -10.52 -4.64 24.36
CA GLU A 345 -10.81 -3.86 25.57
C GLU A 345 -10.03 -2.55 25.64
N LEU A 346 -8.74 -2.57 25.28
CA LEU A 346 -7.91 -1.37 25.25
C LEU A 346 -8.44 -0.36 24.22
N VAL A 347 -8.87 -0.83 23.06
CA VAL A 347 -9.36 0.02 21.97
C VAL A 347 -10.75 0.58 22.26
N GLU A 348 -11.69 -0.25 22.68
CA GLU A 348 -13.11 0.11 22.74
C GLU A 348 -13.53 0.69 24.09
N LYS A 349 -12.98 0.18 25.19
CA LYS A 349 -13.34 0.63 26.55
C LYS A 349 -12.41 1.73 27.03
N GLU A 350 -11.11 1.52 26.86
CA GLU A 350 -10.07 2.43 27.40
C GLU A 350 -9.65 3.50 26.40
N LYS A 351 -10.00 3.32 25.12
CA LYS A 351 -9.76 4.25 24.02
C LYS A 351 -8.29 4.65 23.89
N VAL A 352 -7.39 3.68 24.05
CA VAL A 352 -5.95 3.94 24.01
C VAL A 352 -5.50 4.48 22.65
N VAL A 353 -4.49 5.35 22.66
CA VAL A 353 -3.89 5.91 21.43
C VAL A 353 -2.85 4.97 20.80
N ALA A 354 -2.20 4.13 21.61
CA ALA A 354 -1.22 3.14 21.17
C ALA A 354 -1.16 1.96 22.14
N ILE A 355 -0.57 0.84 21.71
CA ILE A 355 -0.33 -0.36 22.49
C ILE A 355 1.17 -0.69 22.50
N ILE A 356 1.73 -0.96 23.68
CA ILE A 356 3.09 -1.50 23.86
C ILE A 356 3.02 -3.00 24.17
N GLY A 357 3.80 -3.80 23.45
CA GLY A 357 3.75 -5.25 23.48
C GLY A 357 2.92 -5.85 22.33
N PRO A 358 2.78 -7.18 22.25
CA PRO A 358 3.20 -8.15 23.26
C PRO A 358 4.68 -8.54 23.17
N LEU A 359 5.12 -9.32 24.16
CA LEU A 359 6.49 -9.86 24.28
C LEU A 359 6.64 -11.27 23.68
N ILE A 360 5.60 -12.12 23.81
CA ILE A 360 5.68 -13.55 23.48
C ILE A 360 5.38 -13.77 22.00
N SER A 361 6.24 -14.53 21.32
CA SER A 361 6.13 -14.81 19.88
C SER A 361 4.87 -15.57 19.50
N GLU A 362 4.43 -16.50 20.34
CA GLU A 362 3.27 -17.36 20.12
C GLU A 362 1.94 -16.60 20.03
N VAL A 363 1.85 -15.41 20.62
CA VAL A 363 0.61 -14.59 20.62
C VAL A 363 0.75 -13.28 19.84
N ALA A 364 1.96 -12.95 19.38
CA ALA A 364 2.24 -11.64 18.78
C ALA A 364 1.51 -11.41 17.47
N GLU A 365 1.36 -12.44 16.65
CA GLU A 365 0.66 -12.36 15.36
C GLU A 365 -0.84 -12.08 15.57
N ALA A 366 -1.49 -12.79 16.50
CA ALA A 366 -2.89 -12.55 16.84
C ALA A 366 -3.14 -11.14 17.42
N ALA A 367 -2.16 -10.60 18.17
CA ALA A 367 -2.20 -9.22 18.67
C ALA A 367 -2.10 -8.21 17.52
N ALA A 368 -1.16 -8.45 16.60
CA ALA A 368 -0.92 -7.62 15.43
C ALA A 368 -2.15 -7.55 14.52
N GLU A 369 -2.76 -8.70 14.22
CA GLU A 369 -3.99 -8.76 13.42
C GLU A 369 -5.13 -7.97 14.08
N ALA A 370 -5.31 -8.11 15.39
CA ALA A 370 -6.33 -7.37 16.12
C ALA A 370 -6.04 -5.85 16.17
N ALA A 371 -4.77 -5.46 16.37
CA ALA A 371 -4.37 -4.06 16.38
C ALA A 371 -4.57 -3.40 15.00
N GLN A 372 -4.22 -4.12 13.93
CA GLN A 372 -4.46 -3.68 12.55
C GLN A 372 -5.95 -3.57 12.23
N GLU A 373 -6.76 -4.57 12.61
CA GLU A 373 -8.22 -4.55 12.40
C GLU A 373 -8.88 -3.36 13.11
N LYS A 374 -8.37 -2.99 14.29
CA LYS A 374 -8.88 -1.87 15.11
C LYS A 374 -8.19 -0.54 14.83
N GLU A 375 -7.28 -0.47 13.84
CA GLU A 375 -6.54 0.73 13.45
C GLU A 375 -5.84 1.41 14.65
N VAL A 376 -5.21 0.63 15.53
CA VAL A 376 -4.44 1.12 16.69
C VAL A 376 -2.95 0.80 16.54
N PRO A 377 -2.05 1.79 16.64
CA PRO A 377 -0.61 1.55 16.60
C PRO A 377 -0.18 0.60 17.72
N MET A 378 0.52 -0.47 17.37
CA MET A 378 1.07 -1.44 18.31
C MET A 378 2.57 -1.57 18.11
N VAL A 379 3.36 -1.27 19.14
CA VAL A 379 4.81 -1.50 19.16
C VAL A 379 5.09 -2.83 19.85
N ALA A 380 5.23 -3.89 19.06
CA ALA A 380 5.54 -5.23 19.54
C ALA A 380 6.96 -5.30 20.09
N LEU A 381 7.14 -6.02 21.19
CA LEU A 381 8.43 -6.29 21.84
C LEU A 381 8.86 -7.76 21.62
N SER A 382 8.26 -8.41 20.62
CA SER A 382 8.45 -9.83 20.32
C SER A 382 9.52 -10.04 19.26
N LYS A 383 10.28 -11.12 19.40
CA LYS A 383 11.28 -11.55 18.41
C LYS A 383 10.70 -12.15 17.12
N LYS A 384 9.37 -12.37 17.05
CA LYS A 384 8.70 -12.97 15.89
C LYS A 384 8.95 -12.09 14.65
N SER A 385 9.58 -12.66 13.63
CA SER A 385 9.84 -12.00 12.34
C SER A 385 8.54 -11.82 11.55
N GLY A 386 8.51 -10.79 10.70
CA GLY A 386 7.38 -10.52 9.80
C GLY A 386 6.10 -10.00 10.49
N LEU A 387 6.14 -9.63 11.78
CA LEU A 387 5.00 -9.00 12.43
C LEU A 387 4.53 -7.72 11.72
N PRO A 388 5.43 -6.82 11.28
CA PRO A 388 5.01 -5.61 10.58
C PRO A 388 4.34 -5.88 9.22
N ASP A 389 4.56 -7.06 8.63
CA ASP A 389 3.90 -7.47 7.36
C ASP A 389 2.38 -7.62 7.50
N VAL A 390 1.85 -7.68 8.73
CA VAL A 390 0.40 -7.70 9.01
C VAL A 390 -0.26 -6.39 8.57
N GLY A 391 0.44 -5.27 8.70
CA GLY A 391 -0.06 -3.97 8.24
C GLY A 391 0.56 -2.78 8.95
N ASN A 392 0.24 -1.60 8.44
CA ASN A 392 0.90 -0.34 8.78
C ASN A 392 0.68 0.17 10.22
N TYR A 393 -0.20 -0.44 11.02
CA TYR A 393 -0.33 -0.13 12.45
C TYR A 393 0.56 -0.99 13.34
N VAL A 394 1.33 -1.93 12.77
CA VAL A 394 2.14 -2.88 13.53
C VAL A 394 3.61 -2.51 13.39
N PHE A 395 4.20 -2.10 14.51
CA PHE A 395 5.61 -1.82 14.64
C PHE A 395 6.29 -2.91 15.45
N ARG A 396 7.59 -3.12 15.26
CA ARG A 396 8.35 -4.08 16.05
C ARG A 396 9.65 -3.47 16.54
N ASN A 397 9.76 -3.34 17.85
CA ASN A 397 10.97 -2.93 18.53
C ASN A 397 11.70 -4.17 19.06
N PHE A 398 12.35 -4.91 18.16
CA PHE A 398 13.17 -6.06 18.52
C PHE A 398 14.39 -6.21 17.62
N LEU A 399 15.49 -6.68 18.20
CA LEU A 399 16.75 -6.92 17.50
C LEU A 399 16.58 -7.93 16.35
N THR A 400 16.98 -7.56 15.15
CA THR A 400 16.95 -8.44 13.98
C THR A 400 18.29 -9.13 13.75
N ASN A 401 18.28 -10.29 13.11
CA ASN A 401 19.51 -11.00 12.71
C ASN A 401 20.32 -10.19 11.69
N ARG A 402 19.64 -9.44 10.82
CA ARG A 402 20.26 -8.52 9.86
C ARG A 402 21.02 -7.39 10.57
N GLN A 403 20.40 -6.71 11.53
CA GLN A 403 21.06 -5.66 12.32
C GLN A 403 22.35 -6.14 12.97
N GLN A 404 22.30 -7.33 13.58
CA GLN A 404 23.45 -7.91 14.27
C GLN A 404 24.59 -8.20 13.31
N THR A 405 24.30 -8.89 12.20
CA THR A 405 25.32 -9.27 11.23
C THR A 405 25.89 -8.07 10.48
N ALA A 406 25.06 -7.11 10.09
CA ALA A 406 25.51 -5.88 9.44
C ALA A 406 26.39 -5.03 10.36
N THR A 407 25.98 -4.82 11.62
CA THR A 407 26.78 -4.06 12.61
C THR A 407 28.12 -4.76 12.87
N LEU A 408 28.09 -6.08 13.06
CA LEU A 408 29.30 -6.87 13.33
C LEU A 408 30.28 -6.86 12.15
N ALA A 409 29.79 -7.08 10.93
CA ALA A 409 30.61 -7.09 9.72
C ALA A 409 31.21 -5.70 9.45
N ARG A 410 30.41 -4.64 9.57
CA ARG A 410 30.87 -3.25 9.41
C ARG A 410 32.00 -2.92 10.39
N TYR A 411 31.82 -3.24 11.66
CA TYR A 411 32.87 -3.02 12.66
C TYR A 411 34.12 -3.87 12.36
N ALA A 412 33.95 -5.14 12.03
CA ALA A 412 35.07 -6.04 11.76
C ALA A 412 35.91 -5.61 10.55
N ILE A 413 35.28 -5.11 9.48
CA ILE A 413 35.98 -4.72 8.25
C ILE A 413 36.48 -3.28 8.34
N ASN A 414 35.60 -2.34 8.69
CA ASN A 414 35.92 -0.91 8.59
C ASN A 414 36.77 -0.43 9.77
N GLU A 415 36.48 -0.91 10.99
CA GLU A 415 37.18 -0.45 12.20
C GLU A 415 38.38 -1.33 12.56
N LEU A 416 38.24 -2.65 12.44
CA LEU A 416 39.34 -3.59 12.73
C LEU A 416 40.23 -3.90 11.52
N GLY A 417 39.81 -3.54 10.30
CA GLY A 417 40.58 -3.77 9.07
C GLY A 417 40.68 -5.25 8.66
N LEU A 418 39.79 -6.12 9.17
CA LEU A 418 39.79 -7.55 8.88
C LEU A 418 39.25 -7.79 7.48
N LYS A 419 39.83 -8.73 6.73
CA LYS A 419 39.50 -8.95 5.32
C LYS A 419 39.03 -10.35 5.03
N LYS A 420 39.52 -11.34 5.77
CA LYS A 420 39.23 -12.75 5.53
C LYS A 420 38.56 -13.38 6.72
N PHE A 421 37.46 -14.06 6.48
CA PHE A 421 36.59 -14.58 7.53
C PHE A 421 36.32 -16.06 7.31
N ALA A 422 36.22 -16.79 8.41
CA ALA A 422 35.66 -18.12 8.46
C ALA A 422 34.34 -18.12 9.23
N ILE A 423 33.44 -19.04 8.91
CA ILE A 423 32.15 -19.19 9.60
C ILE A 423 32.06 -20.60 10.17
N LEU A 424 31.83 -20.70 11.48
CA LEU A 424 31.60 -21.96 12.19
C LEU A 424 30.24 -21.89 12.87
N TYR A 425 29.23 -22.58 12.35
CA TYR A 425 27.82 -22.31 12.69
C TYR A 425 27.02 -23.58 13.06
N PRO A 426 25.97 -23.47 13.89
CA PRO A 426 25.09 -24.60 14.17
C PRO A 426 24.22 -24.91 12.94
N LYS A 427 24.10 -26.18 12.57
CA LYS A 427 23.26 -26.65 11.46
C LYS A 427 21.78 -26.71 11.84
N ASP A 428 21.21 -25.53 12.05
CA ASP A 428 19.79 -25.29 12.25
C ASP A 428 19.33 -24.04 11.49
N ALA A 429 18.02 -23.76 11.52
CA ALA A 429 17.45 -22.62 10.81
C ALA A 429 18.03 -21.26 11.25
N TYR A 430 18.42 -21.14 12.53
CA TYR A 430 18.96 -19.89 13.08
C TYR A 430 20.42 -19.69 12.63
N GLY A 431 21.24 -20.73 12.70
CA GLY A 431 22.62 -20.71 12.23
C GLY A 431 22.72 -20.53 10.72
N ASP A 432 21.87 -21.21 9.94
CA ASP A 432 21.80 -21.05 8.48
C ASP A 432 21.45 -19.61 8.10
N GLU A 433 20.47 -18.98 8.77
CA GLU A 433 20.09 -17.59 8.50
C GLU A 433 21.24 -16.62 8.78
N LEU A 434 21.85 -16.69 9.97
CA LEU A 434 22.93 -15.79 10.37
C LEU A 434 24.21 -16.00 9.56
N MET A 435 24.55 -17.24 9.19
CA MET A 435 25.66 -17.52 8.29
C MET A 435 25.43 -16.82 6.94
N ASN A 436 24.25 -16.96 6.33
CA ASN A 436 23.94 -16.35 5.04
C ASN A 436 23.94 -14.82 5.12
N LEU A 437 23.36 -14.25 6.17
CA LEU A 437 23.35 -12.81 6.40
C LEU A 437 24.78 -12.28 6.57
N PHE A 438 25.58 -12.87 7.47
CA PHE A 438 26.96 -12.44 7.70
C PHE A 438 27.82 -12.59 6.45
N TRP A 439 27.68 -13.68 5.68
CA TRP A 439 28.36 -13.83 4.39
C TRP A 439 28.01 -12.64 3.48
N SER A 440 26.72 -12.37 3.30
CA SER A 440 26.24 -11.31 2.42
C SER A 440 26.80 -9.95 2.82
N GLU A 441 26.80 -9.61 4.12
CA GLU A 441 27.34 -8.34 4.63
C GLU A 441 28.86 -8.25 4.45
N VAL A 442 29.60 -9.33 4.73
CA VAL A 442 31.06 -9.37 4.51
C VAL A 442 31.40 -9.15 3.03
N THR A 443 30.67 -9.81 2.13
CA THR A 443 30.90 -9.69 0.68
C THR A 443 30.56 -8.29 0.18
N LEU A 444 29.45 -7.71 0.66
CA LEU A 444 29.03 -6.36 0.34
C LEU A 444 30.09 -5.31 0.74
N LEU A 445 30.74 -5.52 1.89
CA LEU A 445 31.79 -4.65 2.42
C LEU A 445 33.19 -4.97 1.86
N GLY A 446 33.32 -5.86 0.86
CA GLY A 446 34.58 -6.18 0.19
C GLY A 446 35.50 -7.18 0.93
N GLY A 447 34.99 -7.86 1.95
CA GLY A 447 35.67 -8.98 2.62
C GLY A 447 35.44 -10.32 1.91
N GLU A 448 36.19 -11.34 2.33
CA GLU A 448 36.18 -12.68 1.73
C GLU A 448 35.85 -13.75 2.78
N ILE A 449 34.87 -14.61 2.50
CA ILE A 449 34.64 -15.83 3.28
C ILE A 449 35.51 -16.95 2.71
N VAL A 450 36.50 -17.41 3.46
CA VAL A 450 37.48 -18.42 3.01
C VAL A 450 37.21 -19.83 3.55
N GLY A 451 36.34 -19.95 4.55
CA GLY A 451 35.98 -21.24 5.14
C GLY A 451 34.61 -21.21 5.80
N ILE A 452 33.83 -22.27 5.62
CA ILE A 452 32.51 -22.43 6.22
C ILE A 452 32.34 -23.87 6.66
N GLU A 453 32.07 -24.07 7.94
CA GLU A 453 31.78 -25.39 8.49
C GLU A 453 30.60 -25.33 9.44
N GLY A 454 29.69 -26.28 9.28
CA GLY A 454 28.52 -26.40 10.12
C GLY A 454 28.62 -27.60 11.06
N TYR A 455 28.26 -27.43 12.33
CA TYR A 455 28.26 -28.49 13.35
C TYR A 455 26.84 -28.87 13.79
N GLY A 456 26.68 -30.07 14.37
CA GLY A 456 25.38 -30.56 14.81
C GLY A 456 24.84 -29.87 16.07
N GLU A 457 23.52 -29.78 16.18
CA GLU A 457 22.85 -29.29 17.39
C GLU A 457 23.24 -30.17 18.61
N GLY A 458 23.63 -29.52 19.71
CA GLY A 458 24.04 -30.24 20.93
C GLY A 458 25.46 -30.85 20.88
N GLN A 459 26.24 -30.65 19.83
CA GLN A 459 27.63 -31.11 19.72
C GLN A 459 28.55 -30.41 20.75
N TYR A 460 29.52 -31.14 21.34
CA TYR A 460 30.47 -30.61 22.34
C TYR A 460 31.95 -30.70 21.91
N ASP A 461 32.26 -31.56 20.94
CA ASP A 461 33.57 -31.69 20.31
C ASP A 461 33.47 -31.18 18.87
N PHE A 462 34.24 -30.15 18.53
CA PHE A 462 34.23 -29.46 17.23
C PHE A 462 35.55 -29.66 16.48
N GLY A 463 36.43 -30.55 16.96
CA GLY A 463 37.77 -30.69 16.42
C GLY A 463 37.78 -31.13 14.95
N LYS A 464 36.77 -31.86 14.50
CA LYS A 464 36.66 -32.28 13.09
C LYS A 464 36.33 -31.09 12.19
N GLU A 465 35.32 -30.32 12.54
CA GLU A 465 34.85 -29.15 11.81
C GLU A 465 35.96 -28.09 11.78
N ILE A 466 36.65 -27.86 12.90
CA ILE A 466 37.79 -26.95 12.96
C ILE A 466 38.92 -27.40 12.02
N LYS A 467 39.26 -28.69 12.00
CA LYS A 467 40.28 -29.24 11.08
C LYS A 467 39.89 -29.09 9.61
N HIS A 468 38.61 -29.28 9.28
CA HIS A 468 38.11 -29.05 7.94
C HIS A 468 38.22 -27.57 7.55
N LEU A 469 37.83 -26.66 8.46
CA LEU A 469 37.86 -25.22 8.27
C LEU A 469 39.25 -24.69 7.89
N VAL A 470 40.30 -25.28 8.46
CA VAL A 470 41.71 -24.93 8.17
C VAL A 470 42.40 -25.88 7.18
N GLY A 471 41.62 -26.67 6.42
CA GLY A 471 42.10 -27.48 5.30
C GLY A 471 42.96 -28.70 5.66
N MET A 472 42.94 -29.16 6.92
CA MET A 472 43.77 -30.28 7.37
C MET A 472 43.45 -31.61 6.67
N ASP A 473 42.23 -31.82 6.21
CA ASP A 473 41.86 -33.04 5.47
C ASP A 473 42.63 -33.19 4.14
N LYS A 474 42.90 -32.07 3.46
CA LYS A 474 43.68 -32.04 2.21
C LYS A 474 45.18 -32.16 2.50
N ALA A 475 45.65 -31.63 3.62
CA ALA A 475 47.03 -31.75 4.07
C ALA A 475 47.37 -33.18 4.53
N ASN A 476 46.48 -33.81 5.29
CA ASN A 476 46.63 -35.18 5.80
C ASN A 476 46.65 -36.21 4.67
N LYS A 477 45.75 -36.10 3.67
CA LYS A 477 45.81 -36.95 2.45
C LYS A 477 47.14 -36.82 1.70
N LYS A 478 47.66 -35.60 1.52
CA LYS A 478 48.97 -35.37 0.87
C LYS A 478 50.16 -35.87 1.68
N ALA A 479 50.05 -35.91 3.01
CA ALA A 479 51.10 -36.42 3.89
C ALA A 479 51.09 -37.95 4.00
N GLU A 480 49.91 -38.57 4.02
CA GLU A 480 49.75 -40.04 3.90
C GLU A 480 50.33 -40.56 2.58
N GLU A 481 50.14 -39.84 1.47
CA GLU A 481 50.77 -40.13 0.18
C GLU A 481 52.31 -39.99 0.19
N LYS A 482 52.87 -39.20 1.13
CA LYS A 482 54.31 -38.88 1.18
C LYS A 482 55.11 -39.61 2.26
N LYS A 483 54.52 -40.51 3.08
CA LYS A 483 55.21 -41.22 4.19
C LYS A 483 56.15 -40.29 5.00
N ALA A 484 55.67 -39.09 5.33
CA ALA A 484 56.42 -38.20 6.22
C ALA A 484 56.14 -38.61 7.67
N GLU A 485 57.00 -39.46 8.23
CA GLU A 485 57.01 -39.73 9.67
C GLU A 485 57.55 -38.50 10.42
N HIS A 486 56.77 -38.01 11.38
CA HIS A 486 57.16 -37.06 12.45
C HIS A 486 57.21 -35.55 12.16
N GLU A 487 56.42 -35.00 11.24
CA GLU A 487 56.16 -33.55 11.23
C GLU A 487 54.66 -33.31 11.39
N ARG A 488 54.24 -32.75 12.54
CA ARG A 488 52.85 -32.29 12.73
C ARG A 488 52.59 -31.23 11.66
N LEU A 489 51.72 -31.54 10.70
CA LEU A 489 51.28 -30.59 9.68
C LEU A 489 50.58 -29.42 10.40
N ARG A 490 51.08 -28.21 10.19
CA ARG A 490 50.46 -27.00 10.75
C ARG A 490 49.23 -26.64 9.92
N PRO A 491 48.14 -26.15 10.54
CA PRO A 491 46.98 -25.65 9.79
C PRO A 491 47.39 -24.46 8.91
N VAL A 492 46.70 -24.29 7.78
CA VAL A 492 46.78 -23.04 7.01
C VAL A 492 45.66 -22.15 7.50
N ILE A 493 46.00 -21.17 8.35
CA ILE A 493 45.06 -20.14 8.78
C ILE A 493 45.18 -19.00 7.77
N ASP A 494 44.18 -18.85 6.92
CA ASP A 494 44.10 -17.80 5.91
C ASP A 494 42.96 -16.81 6.17
N PHE A 495 42.40 -16.82 7.37
CA PHE A 495 41.39 -15.88 7.85
C PHE A 495 41.85 -15.10 9.09
N ASP A 496 41.37 -13.87 9.20
CA ASP A 496 41.61 -12.97 10.32
C ASP A 496 40.60 -13.17 11.46
N ALA A 497 39.41 -13.70 11.15
CA ALA A 497 38.31 -13.87 12.09
C ALA A 497 37.49 -15.14 11.87
N VAL A 498 36.86 -15.62 12.95
CA VAL A 498 35.88 -16.71 12.93
C VAL A 498 34.54 -16.20 13.48
N PHE A 499 33.51 -16.21 12.65
CA PHE A 499 32.14 -15.92 13.07
C PHE A 499 31.44 -17.18 13.58
N ILE A 500 30.90 -17.09 14.80
CA ILE A 500 30.24 -18.19 15.51
C ILE A 500 28.85 -17.71 15.98
N PRO A 501 27.80 -17.88 15.16
CA PRO A 501 26.44 -17.45 15.47
C PRO A 501 25.72 -18.43 16.42
N ASP A 502 26.19 -18.53 17.65
CA ASP A 502 25.64 -19.44 18.67
C ASP A 502 25.70 -18.81 20.07
N SER A 503 25.24 -19.53 21.09
CA SER A 503 25.21 -19.07 22.47
C SER A 503 26.61 -18.88 23.07
N TYR A 504 26.70 -18.11 24.15
CA TYR A 504 27.95 -17.94 24.89
C TYR A 504 28.52 -19.28 25.40
N GLU A 505 27.67 -20.25 25.76
CA GLU A 505 28.12 -21.59 26.18
C GLU A 505 28.84 -22.31 25.04
N LYS A 506 28.30 -22.24 23.82
CA LYS A 506 28.92 -22.87 22.65
C LYS A 506 30.21 -22.16 22.26
N ALA A 507 30.21 -20.83 22.27
CA ALA A 507 31.41 -20.04 22.05
C ALA A 507 32.53 -20.38 23.03
N ALA A 508 32.23 -20.46 24.33
CA ALA A 508 33.19 -20.80 25.37
C ALA A 508 33.73 -22.24 25.25
N LEU A 509 32.98 -23.15 24.61
CA LEU A 509 33.44 -24.51 24.32
C LEU A 509 34.28 -24.59 23.03
N ILE A 510 33.93 -23.81 22.01
CA ILE A 510 34.62 -23.78 20.71
C ILE A 510 35.98 -23.08 20.82
N ALA A 511 36.05 -21.95 21.52
CA ALA A 511 37.26 -21.12 21.64
C ALA A 511 38.52 -21.90 22.08
N PRO A 512 38.52 -22.71 23.15
CA PRO A 512 39.69 -23.52 23.53
C PRO A 512 40.02 -24.62 22.50
N GLN A 513 39.03 -25.14 21.78
CA GLN A 513 39.23 -26.17 20.77
C GLN A 513 39.86 -25.61 19.49
N LEU A 514 39.60 -24.34 19.15
CA LEU A 514 40.32 -23.63 18.08
C LEU A 514 41.82 -23.61 18.40
N VAL A 515 42.18 -23.14 19.60
CA VAL A 515 43.58 -23.10 20.06
C VAL A 515 44.20 -24.50 20.14
N TYR A 516 43.47 -25.50 20.65
CA TYR A 516 43.96 -26.89 20.67
C TYR A 516 44.29 -27.46 19.29
N ASN A 517 43.60 -26.99 18.23
CA ASN A 517 43.86 -27.37 16.84
C ASN A 517 44.78 -26.36 16.12
N ASP A 518 45.61 -25.64 16.87
CA ASP A 518 46.59 -24.67 16.38
C ASP A 518 45.96 -23.49 15.61
N VAL A 519 44.67 -23.19 15.82
CA VAL A 519 43.98 -22.00 15.28
C VAL A 519 44.10 -20.85 16.28
N GLU A 520 45.17 -20.08 16.16
CA GLU A 520 45.52 -18.97 17.05
C GLU A 520 45.52 -17.62 16.31
N ASN A 521 45.50 -16.51 17.05
CA ASN A 521 45.56 -15.14 16.53
C ASN A 521 44.41 -14.74 15.59
N VAL A 522 43.26 -15.40 15.72
CA VAL A 522 42.02 -15.07 14.99
C VAL A 522 41.06 -14.34 15.91
N ARG A 523 40.35 -13.35 15.38
CA ARG A 523 39.30 -12.64 16.11
C ARG A 523 38.04 -13.49 16.17
N LEU A 524 37.52 -13.76 17.36
CA LEU A 524 36.22 -14.42 17.51
C LEU A 524 35.10 -13.39 17.38
N LEU A 525 34.14 -13.66 16.49
CA LEU A 525 32.99 -12.80 16.22
C LEU A 525 31.70 -13.53 16.60
N GLY A 526 30.82 -12.86 17.34
CA GLY A 526 29.57 -13.46 17.84
C GLY A 526 28.36 -12.53 17.82
N THR A 527 27.21 -13.08 18.17
CA THR A 527 25.92 -12.35 18.20
C THR A 527 25.59 -11.84 19.59
N ASN A 528 24.41 -11.23 19.77
CA ASN A 528 23.90 -10.85 21.09
C ASN A 528 23.81 -11.99 22.11
N SER A 529 23.78 -13.24 21.65
CA SER A 529 23.71 -14.42 22.51
C SER A 529 25.00 -14.65 23.30
N TRP A 530 26.04 -13.86 23.01
CA TRP A 530 27.31 -13.84 23.74
C TRP A 530 27.31 -12.89 24.94
N HIS A 531 26.32 -11.98 25.03
CA HIS A 531 26.27 -10.95 26.07
C HIS A 531 25.89 -11.53 27.45
N SER A 532 26.87 -12.15 28.09
CA SER A 532 26.77 -12.76 29.42
C SER A 532 28.15 -12.79 30.06
N ASN A 533 28.26 -12.38 31.33
CA ASN A 533 29.52 -12.47 32.07
C ASN A 533 30.07 -13.91 32.15
N LYS A 534 29.19 -14.92 32.04
CA LYS A 534 29.58 -16.32 31.96
C LYS A 534 30.45 -16.67 30.75
N LEU A 535 30.34 -15.92 29.65
CA LEU A 535 31.24 -16.09 28.50
C LEU A 535 32.69 -15.99 28.94
N VAL A 536 32.99 -14.97 29.74
CA VAL A 536 34.34 -14.70 30.22
C VAL A 536 34.74 -15.66 31.34
N GLU A 537 33.81 -16.01 32.23
CA GLU A 537 34.05 -16.98 33.30
C GLU A 537 34.40 -18.38 32.77
N ILE A 538 33.73 -18.83 31.69
CA ILE A 538 33.90 -20.17 31.12
C ILE A 538 34.98 -20.17 30.03
N GLY A 539 34.97 -19.17 29.15
CA GLY A 539 35.88 -19.07 28.02
C GLY A 539 37.28 -18.57 28.41
N GLU A 540 37.43 -17.97 29.60
CA GLU A 540 38.70 -17.49 30.16
C GLU A 540 39.53 -16.68 29.13
N GLY A 541 40.82 -16.98 29.00
CA GLY A 541 41.71 -16.32 28.06
C GLY A 541 41.41 -16.61 26.58
N TYR A 542 40.63 -17.66 26.27
CA TYR A 542 40.34 -18.07 24.89
C TYR A 542 39.34 -17.15 24.18
N VAL A 543 38.53 -16.42 24.95
CA VAL A 543 37.58 -15.42 24.43
C VAL A 543 38.11 -13.99 24.57
N ARG A 544 39.40 -13.83 24.93
CA ARG A 544 40.03 -12.51 24.96
C ARG A 544 39.92 -11.88 23.59
N ASP A 545 39.62 -10.58 23.56
CA ASP A 545 39.48 -9.81 22.34
C ASP A 545 38.31 -10.29 21.44
N ALA A 546 37.48 -11.25 21.86
CA ALA A 546 36.25 -11.61 21.17
C ALA A 546 35.33 -10.39 21.04
N VAL A 547 34.69 -10.23 19.88
CA VAL A 547 33.81 -9.11 19.54
C VAL A 547 32.40 -9.61 19.24
N PHE A 548 31.38 -8.98 19.79
CA PHE A 548 30.00 -9.35 19.56
C PHE A 548 29.06 -8.15 19.72
N THR A 549 27.87 -8.23 19.13
CA THR A 549 26.88 -7.16 19.21
C THR A 549 26.00 -7.28 20.45
N ALA A 550 25.43 -6.19 20.96
CA ALA A 550 24.38 -6.21 21.97
C ALA A 550 23.32 -5.15 21.68
N GLY A 551 22.06 -5.43 22.04
CA GLY A 551 20.98 -4.45 21.93
C GLY A 551 20.93 -3.41 23.06
N PHE A 552 21.72 -3.62 24.12
CA PHE A 552 21.83 -2.70 25.26
C PHE A 552 23.07 -3.06 26.08
N TYR A 553 23.74 -2.07 26.64
CA TYR A 553 24.86 -2.23 27.57
C TYR A 553 24.80 -1.16 28.67
N ALA A 554 24.55 -1.57 29.92
CA ALA A 554 24.30 -0.63 31.03
C ALA A 554 25.51 0.25 31.37
N ASP A 555 26.73 -0.26 31.20
CA ASP A 555 27.98 0.47 31.45
C ASP A 555 28.49 1.22 30.21
N SER A 556 27.61 1.48 29.23
CA SER A 556 27.91 2.27 28.03
C SER A 556 28.40 3.67 28.39
N THR A 557 29.13 4.30 27.48
CA THR A 557 29.53 5.72 27.63
C THR A 557 28.53 6.70 27.04
N ARG A 558 27.48 6.22 26.36
CA ARG A 558 26.41 7.05 25.78
C ARG A 558 25.62 7.73 26.90
N GLU A 559 25.41 9.05 26.77
CA GLU A 559 24.72 9.86 27.78
C GLU A 559 23.28 9.37 28.03
N SER A 560 22.53 9.09 26.96
CA SER A 560 21.16 8.55 27.02
C SER A 560 21.10 7.21 27.77
N THR A 561 22.03 6.29 27.47
CA THR A 561 22.12 4.99 28.14
C THR A 561 22.50 5.10 29.62
N LEU A 562 23.50 5.94 29.95
CA LEU A 562 23.94 6.15 31.34
C LEU A 562 22.87 6.79 32.21
N ALA A 563 22.17 7.79 31.67
CA ALA A 563 21.05 8.45 32.34
C ALA A 563 19.95 7.43 32.67
N PHE A 564 19.53 6.64 31.67
CA PHE A 564 18.54 5.58 31.86
C PHE A 564 18.98 4.53 32.89
N ALA A 565 20.23 4.05 32.82
CA ALA A 565 20.73 3.06 33.78
C ALA A 565 20.67 3.58 35.22
N SER A 566 21.04 4.85 35.41
CA SER A 566 21.01 5.52 36.72
C SER A 566 19.57 5.72 37.22
N GLU A 567 18.67 6.20 36.36
CA GLU A 567 17.25 6.39 36.70
C GLU A 567 16.56 5.06 37.02
N PHE A 568 16.84 4.02 36.24
CA PHE A 568 16.29 2.70 36.42
C PHE A 568 16.75 2.08 37.75
N GLU A 569 18.05 2.17 38.07
CA GLU A 569 18.58 1.70 39.35
C GLU A 569 17.97 2.48 40.53
N ALA A 570 17.79 3.80 40.40
CA ALA A 570 17.13 4.60 41.42
C ALA A 570 15.66 4.19 41.66
N ALA A 571 14.94 3.83 40.59
CA ALA A 571 13.53 3.43 40.67
C ALA A 571 13.32 1.99 41.18
N PHE A 572 14.20 1.06 40.79
CA PHE A 572 13.97 -0.38 41.01
C PHE A 572 15.02 -1.09 41.85
N GLY A 573 16.14 -0.44 42.19
CA GLY A 573 17.22 -1.01 43.01
C GLY A 573 18.06 -2.09 42.32
N SER A 574 18.00 -2.17 40.99
CA SER A 574 18.79 -3.12 40.18
C SER A 574 19.12 -2.52 38.82
N GLN A 575 20.27 -2.88 38.24
CA GLN A 575 20.64 -2.49 36.89
C GLN A 575 19.65 -3.00 35.82
N PRO A 576 19.34 -2.21 34.78
CA PRO A 576 18.47 -2.65 33.70
C PRO A 576 19.14 -3.68 32.79
N GLY A 577 18.33 -4.47 32.11
CA GLY A 577 18.73 -5.34 31.02
C GLY A 577 18.16 -4.89 29.68
N THR A 578 18.40 -5.71 28.65
CA THR A 578 17.96 -5.41 27.28
C THR A 578 16.43 -5.32 27.15
N LEU A 579 15.66 -6.16 27.86
CA LEU A 579 14.19 -6.13 27.76
C LEU A 579 13.61 -4.85 28.36
N GLU A 580 14.16 -4.43 29.50
CA GLU A 580 13.81 -3.20 30.20
C GLU A 580 14.12 -1.97 29.32
N ALA A 581 15.31 -1.94 28.71
CA ALA A 581 15.75 -0.88 27.81
C ALA A 581 14.92 -0.77 26.53
N MET A 582 14.60 -1.89 25.88
CA MET A 582 13.76 -1.90 24.68
C MET A 582 12.33 -1.45 24.98
N ALA A 583 11.78 -1.87 26.11
CA ALA A 583 10.47 -1.43 26.55
C ALA A 583 10.43 0.06 26.88
N TYR A 584 11.51 0.57 27.49
CA TYR A 584 11.69 1.98 27.75
C TYR A 584 11.69 2.79 26.44
N ASP A 585 12.55 2.46 25.47
CA ASP A 585 12.61 3.18 24.20
C ASP A 585 11.27 3.19 23.45
N ALA A 586 10.65 2.01 23.28
CA ALA A 586 9.35 1.91 22.60
C ALA A 586 8.29 2.80 23.26
N THR A 587 8.27 2.82 24.59
CA THR A 587 7.30 3.62 25.34
C THR A 587 7.64 5.10 25.29
N THR A 588 8.92 5.48 25.42
CA THR A 588 9.37 6.87 25.39
C THR A 588 9.11 7.50 24.03
N MET A 589 9.31 6.78 22.93
CA MET A 589 8.95 7.26 21.58
C MET A 589 7.46 7.61 21.48
N VAL A 590 6.57 6.77 22.01
CA VAL A 590 5.12 7.06 22.04
C VAL A 590 4.80 8.23 22.99
N VAL A 591 5.36 8.23 24.20
CA VAL A 591 5.12 9.28 25.21
C VAL A 591 5.59 10.64 24.73
N LYS A 592 6.71 10.71 24.00
CA LYS A 592 7.24 11.94 23.42
C LYS A 592 6.25 12.55 22.42
N LEU A 593 5.71 11.73 21.51
CA LEU A 593 4.69 12.17 20.54
C LEU A 593 3.41 12.69 21.22
N ILE A 594 2.99 12.07 22.31
CA ILE A 594 1.85 12.53 23.12
C ILE A 594 2.17 13.89 23.75
N LYS A 595 3.34 14.04 24.38
CA LYS A 595 3.72 15.27 25.09
C LYS A 595 3.94 16.46 24.16
N GLU A 596 4.40 16.23 22.94
CA GLU A 596 4.59 17.26 21.92
C GLU A 596 3.25 17.70 21.27
N GLY A 597 2.15 17.01 21.57
CA GLY A 597 0.82 17.32 21.03
C GLY A 597 0.64 16.90 19.57
N HIS A 598 1.55 16.08 19.05
CA HIS A 598 1.59 15.70 17.63
C HIS A 598 0.60 14.58 17.26
N SER A 599 -0.04 13.91 18.23
CA SER A 599 -0.84 12.70 17.98
C SER A 599 -2.19 12.66 18.73
N PRO A 600 -3.14 13.57 18.42
CA PRO A 600 -4.48 13.51 19.02
C PRO A 600 -5.30 12.28 18.57
N SER A 601 -4.95 11.65 17.43
CA SER A 601 -5.58 10.44 16.93
C SER A 601 -4.62 9.24 16.77
N ARG A 602 -5.17 8.04 16.60
CA ARG A 602 -4.41 6.80 16.30
C ARG A 602 -3.71 6.85 14.95
N VAL A 603 -4.27 7.55 13.96
CA VAL A 603 -3.67 7.69 12.63
C VAL A 603 -2.43 8.58 12.71
N GLU A 604 -2.53 9.73 13.35
CA GLU A 604 -1.36 10.62 13.52
C GLU A 604 -0.30 9.95 14.39
N MET A 605 -0.70 9.20 15.44
CA MET A 605 0.26 8.39 16.21
C MET A 605 1.00 7.38 15.33
N ARG A 606 0.29 6.68 14.43
CA ARG A 606 0.91 5.77 13.46
C ARG A 606 1.91 6.52 12.57
N ASP A 607 1.48 7.62 11.97
CA ASP A 607 2.27 8.34 10.96
C ASP A 607 3.51 8.99 11.59
N ASN A 608 3.37 9.55 12.79
CA ASN A 608 4.49 10.09 13.55
C ASN A 608 5.45 9.01 14.08
N LEU A 609 4.99 7.77 14.27
CA LEU A 609 5.92 6.68 14.57
C LEU A 609 6.82 6.38 13.37
N TYR A 610 6.29 6.44 12.14
CA TYR A 610 7.11 6.29 10.92
C TYR A 610 8.06 7.46 10.67
N SER A 611 7.82 8.64 11.24
CA SER A 611 8.70 9.81 11.05
C SER A 611 9.96 9.81 11.93
N TYR A 612 10.11 8.82 12.81
CA TYR A 612 11.32 8.69 13.62
C TYR A 612 12.52 8.24 12.78
N GLU A 613 13.49 9.13 12.65
CA GLU A 613 14.81 8.90 12.09
C GLU A 613 15.87 9.26 13.14
N ASP A 614 16.89 8.42 13.28
CA ASP A 614 18.05 8.59 14.16
C ASP A 614 17.70 9.01 15.61
N TYR A 615 16.59 8.47 16.13
CA TYR A 615 16.16 8.74 17.50
C TYR A 615 17.21 8.25 18.50
N ASP A 616 17.72 9.15 19.35
CA ASP A 616 18.67 8.84 20.43
C ASP A 616 18.01 8.04 21.56
N GLY A 617 17.83 6.74 21.31
CA GLY A 617 17.32 5.76 22.24
C GLY A 617 18.42 5.17 23.13
N VAL A 618 18.02 4.65 24.28
CA VAL A 618 18.93 4.01 25.24
C VAL A 618 19.48 2.69 24.70
N THR A 619 18.78 2.09 23.73
CA THR A 619 19.20 0.90 22.95
C THR A 619 19.98 1.25 21.68
N GLY A 620 20.30 2.54 21.49
CA GLY A 620 21.02 3.09 20.34
C GLY A 620 20.14 3.89 19.39
N TRP A 621 20.79 4.59 18.45
CA TRP A 621 20.11 5.36 17.42
C TRP A 621 19.10 4.48 16.68
N THR A 622 17.85 4.92 16.67
CA THR A 622 16.71 4.13 16.21
C THR A 622 15.97 4.86 15.11
N SER A 623 15.78 4.20 13.97
CA SER A 623 14.97 4.68 12.85
C SER A 623 13.83 3.71 12.59
N VAL A 624 12.64 4.19 12.24
CA VAL A 624 11.52 3.29 11.90
C VAL A 624 11.53 3.04 10.40
N THR A 625 11.70 1.77 10.02
CA THR A 625 11.72 1.38 8.61
C THR A 625 10.32 1.46 7.99
N PRO A 626 10.18 1.56 6.65
CA PRO A 626 8.87 1.52 5.99
C PRO A 626 8.05 0.25 6.24
N SER A 627 8.69 -0.85 6.66
CA SER A 627 7.94 -2.05 7.06
C SER A 627 7.30 -1.90 8.44
N GLY A 628 7.85 -1.07 9.32
CA GLY A 628 7.46 -0.94 10.74
C GLY A 628 8.46 -1.61 11.70
N ASP A 629 9.52 -2.25 11.21
CA ASP A 629 10.64 -2.66 12.05
C ASP A 629 11.44 -1.43 12.51
N MET A 630 11.83 -1.41 13.79
CA MET A 630 12.72 -0.38 14.32
C MET A 630 14.18 -0.77 14.03
N ASP A 631 14.81 -0.06 13.11
CA ASP A 631 16.22 -0.21 12.81
C ASP A 631 17.09 0.43 13.87
N LYS A 632 18.11 -0.28 14.35
CA LYS A 632 18.90 0.14 15.52
C LYS A 632 20.37 0.01 15.27
N GLU A 633 21.07 1.04 15.69
CA GLU A 633 22.51 0.98 15.81
C GLU A 633 22.94 0.28 17.11
N LEU A 634 23.44 -0.95 16.95
CA LEU A 634 23.75 -1.81 18.08
C LEU A 634 25.07 -1.44 18.77
N PHE A 635 25.16 -1.82 20.04
CA PHE A 635 26.41 -1.80 20.77
C PHE A 635 27.33 -2.87 20.23
N VAL A 636 28.61 -2.54 20.10
CA VAL A 636 29.66 -3.51 19.82
C VAL A 636 30.50 -3.68 21.09
N LEU A 637 30.56 -4.91 21.58
CA LEU A 637 31.21 -5.26 22.83
C LEU A 637 32.45 -6.11 22.56
N THR A 638 33.45 -5.99 23.42
CA THR A 638 34.68 -6.77 23.38
C THR A 638 35.06 -7.27 24.77
N VAL A 639 35.81 -8.38 24.82
CA VAL A 639 36.37 -8.89 26.09
C VAL A 639 37.77 -8.31 26.33
N LYS A 640 37.93 -7.45 27.34
CA LYS A 640 39.22 -6.89 27.80
C LYS A 640 39.48 -7.25 29.26
N LYS A 641 40.67 -7.80 29.56
CA LYS A 641 41.13 -8.11 30.94
C LYS A 641 40.04 -8.77 31.80
N ASP A 642 39.43 -9.80 31.24
CA ASP A 642 38.40 -10.63 31.87
C ASP A 642 37.09 -9.87 32.21
N LYS A 643 36.76 -8.84 31.42
CA LYS A 643 35.46 -8.15 31.47
C LYS A 643 34.95 -7.86 30.07
N ILE A 644 33.62 -7.82 29.94
CA ILE A 644 32.95 -7.29 28.75
C ILE A 644 32.95 -5.76 28.86
N VAL A 645 33.39 -5.09 27.80
CA VAL A 645 33.37 -3.63 27.69
C VAL A 645 32.88 -3.22 26.31
N GLU A 646 32.30 -2.02 26.20
CA GLU A 646 32.00 -1.41 24.90
C GLU A 646 33.30 -1.06 24.15
N VAL A 647 33.27 -1.18 22.82
CA VAL A 647 34.38 -0.73 21.98
C VAL A 647 34.33 0.80 21.85
N GLU A 648 35.48 1.46 21.97
CA GLU A 648 35.58 2.89 21.64
C GLU A 648 35.45 3.04 20.12
N ARG A 649 34.41 3.74 19.65
CA ARG A 649 34.31 4.11 18.25
C ARG A 649 35.28 5.24 17.94
N LEU A 650 36.05 5.08 16.88
CA LEU A 650 36.64 6.22 16.18
C LEU A 650 35.46 6.94 15.50
N ALA A 651 35.34 8.25 15.69
CA ALA A 651 34.28 9.01 15.03
C ALA A 651 34.37 8.77 13.50
N PRO A 652 33.25 8.59 12.79
CA PRO A 652 33.29 8.39 11.35
C PRO A 652 33.92 9.63 10.71
N GLU A 653 35.10 9.50 10.13
CA GLU A 653 35.55 10.44 9.11
C GLU A 653 34.55 10.36 7.95
N ALA A 654 34.16 11.52 7.43
CA ALA A 654 33.14 11.75 6.41
C ALA A 654 33.40 10.97 5.09
N ALA A 655 33.25 9.65 5.11
CA ALA A 655 33.43 8.76 3.97
C ALA A 655 32.11 8.23 3.39
N ASP A 656 30.97 8.45 4.07
CA ASP A 656 29.67 7.90 3.65
C ASP A 656 28.92 8.75 2.59
N GLU A 657 29.42 9.93 2.20
CA GLU A 657 28.85 10.67 1.05
C GLU A 657 29.41 10.21 -0.31
N ALA A 658 30.57 9.54 -0.35
CA ALA A 658 31.22 9.19 -1.62
C ALA A 658 30.77 7.86 -2.23
N ILE A 659 30.13 6.98 -1.46
CA ILE A 659 29.75 5.62 -1.92
C ILE A 659 28.32 5.60 -2.48
N VAL A 660 27.46 6.55 -2.08
CA VAL A 660 26.08 6.63 -2.58
C VAL A 660 26.02 7.25 -3.98
N GLU A 661 26.86 8.24 -4.29
CA GLU A 661 26.90 8.85 -5.63
C GLU A 661 27.41 7.88 -6.73
N ASP A 662 28.37 7.01 -6.43
CA ASP A 662 28.88 6.03 -7.40
C ASP A 662 27.89 4.88 -7.68
N ALA A 663 27.06 4.51 -6.69
CA ALA A 663 26.03 3.48 -6.87
C ALA A 663 24.85 3.98 -7.73
N GLU A 664 24.48 5.26 -7.63
CA GLU A 664 23.44 5.85 -8.50
C GLU A 664 23.94 6.10 -9.94
N MET A 665 25.23 6.40 -10.12
CA MET A 665 25.83 6.56 -11.45
C MET A 665 25.99 5.24 -12.21
N THR A 666 26.19 4.11 -11.53
CA THR A 666 26.41 2.81 -12.18
C THR A 666 25.10 2.11 -12.60
N LEU A 667 23.94 2.63 -12.20
CA LEU A 667 22.61 2.12 -12.61
C LEU A 667 21.99 2.90 -13.79
N LEU A 668 22.69 3.92 -14.32
CA LEU A 668 22.25 4.75 -15.44
C LEU A 668 23.11 4.61 -16.72
N GLU A 669 24.04 3.63 -16.76
CA GLU A 669 24.72 3.14 -17.98
C GLU A 669 24.31 1.70 -18.30
#